data_AF-A0AAR2ILR7-F1
#
_entry.id   AF-A0AAR2ILR7-F1
#
_cell.length_a   1.000
_cell.length_b   1.000
_cell.length_c   1.000
_cell.angle_alpha   90.00
_cell.angle_beta   90.00
_cell.angle_gamma   90.00
#
_symmetry.space_group_name_H-M   'P 1'
#
loop_
_entity.id
_entity.type
_entity.pdbx_description
1 polymer ?
#
loop_
_entity_poly.entity_id
_entity_poly.type
_entity_poly.pdbx_seq_one_letter_code
_entity_poly.pdbx_strand_id
1 'polypeptide(L)'
;EGPTMHWAVLLLALIGARALNPEWQPGAYESSEAGANRFVSDYNTTAEQVFYFSTEAIRLASRYYTNHVSNPQMLKSSNTISVLPELKEILANSRSYKKLLYVWEGWHNVSGKPLKSIYPEFVQLSNKASTMDGFEDTGAYWRSWYESPTFEQDLERLYKQLQPLYLNLHAFVRRKLYDFYGPKYINLNGPIPAHLLGNMWSQTWNNIYDMMIPFPDKPNVDVTSNMVAQGYNATTMFRVAEEFFTSLGLKEMPQKFWDKSMLEKPDDRDVVCHASAWDFYNREDFRIKQCTIVTMEQLFTVHHEMGHVEYYLQYKDQPVSFRRGANPGFHEAIGDVLSLSVSTPKHLNTIGLLETLTDDNETDINYLLKMALEKIAFLPFGYLIDQWRWGVFSGYTPPERYNAEWWYLRTKYQGICPPVRRTEEFFDPGAKYHIPGNTPYIRYFVSFILQFQFHQKLCQVAGHTGPLHKCDIYRSTQAGAVLEKVLRAGSSRPWTEVLQDALGTNKMDASALMEYFQPVTTWLQEQNRLTDETLGWPDFDWMPPVPEGYPEDVDETQAKQFLAEYNSTAETVWNAYTEASWAYNTNINEQNKQIMLEKNLEMANHTKTYGLESRKYDTTDFQDPSVKRILKKLSDLERAVLPDAELKEYNNLLASMETTYSVAKVCRDENTCLPLDPDLNKIMAESRDYDELLFAWQGWRNASGRELRQSYERYVELANLAARSNGHIDNGAFWRSLYETPTFEKDLEALWKNLEPLYLNLHTYVRRALFKKYGAKRINLKGPIPAHLLGNMWSQTWSSIMDLVMPYPDATQIDVTQAMIANGWNARRMFNESERFFTSLGLMAMPDEFWQKSMLEKPTDREVVCHASAWDFYNRKDFRIKQCTVVNMDDLITVHHEMGHVQYFLQYKEQPISFRDGANPGFHEAIGDVLALSVSTPKHLHSIGLLDKVEDNQESTINFLMSIALDKIAFLPFGYLMDQWRWKVFDGRIPSSEYNKEWWNLRLKYQGLCPPVTRTEEDFDPGAKFHIPANVPYIRYFVSFVIQFQFHKALCEAAGHTGPLHNCDIYESKKAGKLLGDVMKLGYSKPWPEAMAMITGQPEMSVQPLMEYFQPLITWLEQENKNNGDILGWPEYSWMPSTTESDSVDFLGLNIDQAAATAGQWVLLVLGIVLLLATIFLAYKYRRSRHLQNKSISQVELK
;
A
#
# COMPACT_ATOMS: atom_id res chain seq x y z
N GLU A 1 14.21 -39.94 48.28
CA GLU A 1 15.42 -39.87 49.13
C GLU A 1 16.08 -38.51 48.91
N GLY A 2 16.29 -37.74 50.00
CA GLY A 2 16.91 -36.38 50.05
C GLY A 2 16.03 -35.23 49.52
N PRO A 3 15.82 -34.12 50.26
CA PRO A 3 16.90 -33.30 50.83
C PRO A 3 16.58 -32.75 52.23
N THR A 4 17.03 -33.44 53.27
CA THR A 4 17.11 -32.90 54.65
C THR A 4 18.27 -31.92 54.85
N MET A 5 19.07 -31.66 53.81
CA MET A 5 20.30 -30.85 53.89
C MET A 5 20.09 -29.36 53.51
N HIS A 6 19.03 -29.02 52.76
CA HIS A 6 18.74 -27.63 52.37
C HIS A 6 18.13 -26.79 53.51
N TRP A 7 17.37 -27.43 54.40
CA TRP A 7 16.86 -26.75 55.60
C TRP A 7 17.96 -26.44 56.61
N ALA A 8 19.01 -27.27 56.73
CA ALA A 8 20.09 -27.03 57.70
C ALA A 8 20.94 -25.78 57.39
N VAL A 9 21.11 -25.42 56.11
CA VAL A 9 21.89 -24.24 55.70
C VAL A 9 21.05 -22.96 55.71
N LEU A 10 19.75 -23.05 55.39
CA LEU A 10 18.79 -21.97 55.63
C LEU A 10 18.58 -21.75 57.13
N LEU A 11 18.56 -22.81 57.93
CA LEU A 11 18.64 -22.72 59.39
C LEU A 11 19.96 -22.11 59.83
N LEU A 12 21.13 -22.38 59.21
CA LEU A 12 22.38 -21.71 59.60
C LEU A 12 22.40 -20.22 59.27
N ALA A 13 21.75 -19.78 58.18
CA ALA A 13 21.52 -18.36 57.89
C ALA A 13 20.49 -17.73 58.84
N LEU A 14 19.45 -18.46 59.23
CA LEU A 14 18.46 -18.05 60.24
C LEU A 14 18.99 -18.16 61.69
N ILE A 15 20.00 -18.98 61.96
CA ILE A 15 20.71 -19.07 63.26
C ILE A 15 21.68 -17.88 63.39
N GLY A 16 22.06 -17.26 62.27
CA GLY A 16 22.68 -15.94 62.21
C GLY A 16 21.70 -14.78 62.43
N ALA A 17 20.39 -14.99 62.23
CA ALA A 17 19.34 -14.12 62.75
C ALA A 17 19.17 -14.37 64.25
N ARG A 18 20.24 -14.11 65.01
CA ARG A 18 20.11 -13.69 66.40
C ARG A 18 19.10 -12.54 66.41
N ALA A 19 18.27 -12.49 67.46
CA ALA A 19 17.36 -11.39 67.75
C ALA A 19 17.94 -10.06 67.23
N LEU A 20 17.09 -9.22 66.61
CA LEU A 20 17.40 -7.82 66.28
C LEU A 20 18.40 -7.30 67.31
N ASN A 21 19.53 -6.72 66.87
CA ASN A 21 20.52 -6.15 67.79
C ASN A 21 19.74 -5.51 68.94
N PRO A 22 19.95 -5.87 70.23
CA PRO A 22 19.13 -5.35 71.32
C PRO A 22 19.00 -3.82 71.31
N GLU A 23 19.99 -3.12 70.74
CA GLU A 23 19.99 -1.67 70.48
C GLU A 23 18.95 -1.21 69.44
N TRP A 24 18.44 -2.10 68.59
CA TRP A 24 17.39 -1.87 67.60
C TRP A 24 15.98 -2.12 68.15
N GLN A 25 15.84 -2.63 69.37
CA GLN A 25 14.54 -2.73 70.02
C GLN A 25 14.10 -1.34 70.53
N PRO A 26 12.82 -0.98 70.39
CA PRO A 26 12.33 0.27 70.94
C PRO A 26 12.53 0.29 72.47
N GLY A 27 13.13 1.35 72.99
CA GLY A 27 13.25 1.59 74.43
C GLY A 27 11.92 1.91 75.11
N ALA A 28 11.97 2.27 76.39
CA ALA A 28 10.80 2.80 77.10
C ALA A 28 10.65 4.31 76.80
N TYR A 29 9.50 4.71 76.29
CA TYR A 29 9.17 6.10 75.98
C TYR A 29 7.96 6.54 76.79
N GLU A 30 8.00 7.77 77.30
CA GLU A 30 6.86 8.37 77.98
C GLU A 30 5.76 8.71 76.98
N SER A 31 4.49 8.61 77.39
CA SER A 31 3.34 9.07 76.61
C SER A 31 3.20 10.60 76.66
N SER A 32 4.27 11.31 76.28
CA SER A 32 4.38 12.76 76.21
C SER A 32 4.92 13.18 74.83
N GLU A 33 4.73 14.43 74.43
CA GLU A 33 5.28 14.95 73.17
C GLU A 33 6.82 14.80 73.11
N ALA A 34 7.50 15.06 74.23
CA ALA A 34 8.95 14.85 74.35
C ALA A 34 9.33 13.37 74.21
N GLY A 35 8.55 12.46 74.79
CA GLY A 35 8.73 11.01 74.65
C GLY A 35 8.51 10.52 73.21
N ALA A 36 7.48 11.05 72.53
CA ALA A 36 7.19 10.77 71.12
C ALA A 36 8.30 11.30 70.18
N ASN A 37 8.78 12.52 70.40
CA ASN A 37 9.89 13.08 69.62
C ASN A 37 11.18 12.27 69.79
N ARG A 38 11.46 11.82 71.02
CA ARG A 38 12.58 10.92 71.29
C ARG A 38 12.41 9.57 70.58
N PHE A 39 11.22 8.96 70.67
CA PHE A 39 10.90 7.73 69.94
C PHE A 39 11.14 7.87 68.44
N VAL A 40 10.65 8.94 67.82
CA VAL A 40 10.81 9.17 66.38
C VAL A 40 12.29 9.33 66.00
N SER A 41 13.09 10.04 66.80
CA SER A 41 14.54 10.19 66.57
C SER A 41 15.28 8.86 66.67
N ASP A 42 15.00 8.08 67.72
CA ASP A 42 15.63 6.78 67.99
C ASP A 42 15.22 5.75 66.93
N TYR A 43 13.93 5.74 66.57
CA TYR A 43 13.39 4.94 65.47
C TYR A 43 14.06 5.29 64.15
N ASN A 44 14.19 6.59 63.81
CA ASN A 44 14.76 7.00 62.54
C ASN A 44 16.21 6.50 62.37
N THR A 45 17.03 6.65 63.41
CA THR A 45 18.43 6.19 63.41
C THR A 45 18.51 4.67 63.29
N THR A 46 17.66 3.95 64.02
CA THR A 46 17.59 2.48 64.00
C THR A 46 17.09 1.95 62.65
N ALA A 47 16.06 2.58 62.11
CA ALA A 47 15.43 2.20 60.85
C ALA A 47 16.40 2.34 59.67
N GLU A 48 17.20 3.41 59.61
CA GLU A 48 18.26 3.55 58.59
C GLU A 48 19.22 2.36 58.60
N GLN A 49 19.67 1.94 59.78
CA GLN A 49 20.57 0.78 59.92
C GLN A 49 19.88 -0.52 59.53
N VAL A 50 18.68 -0.79 60.06
CA VAL A 50 17.92 -2.01 59.80
C VAL A 50 17.62 -2.15 58.31
N PHE A 51 17.13 -1.09 57.66
CA PHE A 51 16.83 -1.12 56.23
C PHE A 51 18.09 -1.22 55.38
N TYR A 52 19.19 -0.53 55.73
CA TYR A 52 20.47 -0.69 55.04
C TYR A 52 20.94 -2.15 55.05
N PHE A 53 21.00 -2.79 56.23
CA PHE A 53 21.43 -4.18 56.34
C PHE A 53 20.45 -5.15 55.69
N SER A 54 19.14 -4.88 55.74
CA SER A 54 18.12 -5.69 55.06
C SER A 54 18.27 -5.63 53.55
N THR A 55 18.46 -4.43 52.98
CA THR A 55 18.66 -4.23 51.54
C THR A 55 19.98 -4.86 51.06
N GLU A 56 21.07 -4.71 51.82
CA GLU A 56 22.33 -5.40 51.52
C GLU A 56 22.21 -6.93 51.65
N ALA A 57 21.45 -7.45 52.63
CA ALA A 57 21.19 -8.87 52.78
C ALA A 57 20.36 -9.42 51.61
N ILE A 58 19.32 -8.69 51.15
CA ILE A 58 18.55 -9.04 49.95
C ILE A 58 19.47 -9.11 48.72
N ARG A 59 20.41 -8.17 48.57
CA ARG A 59 21.40 -8.18 47.49
C ARG A 59 22.28 -9.45 47.54
N LEU A 60 22.78 -9.80 48.73
CA LEU A 60 23.61 -10.99 48.92
C LEU A 60 22.82 -12.30 48.69
N ALA A 61 21.58 -12.35 49.20
CA ALA A 61 20.68 -13.50 49.04
C ALA A 61 20.27 -13.68 47.57
N SER A 62 19.96 -12.59 46.86
CA SER A 62 19.64 -12.61 45.43
C SER A 62 20.80 -13.18 44.62
N ARG A 63 22.05 -12.79 44.93
CA ARG A 63 23.27 -13.33 44.32
C ARG A 63 23.52 -14.82 44.65
N TYR A 64 23.14 -15.26 45.84
CA TYR A 64 23.28 -16.66 46.24
C TYR A 64 22.23 -17.57 45.55
N TYR A 65 20.96 -17.14 45.51
CA TYR A 65 19.86 -17.88 44.89
C TYR A 65 20.03 -18.04 43.37
N THR A 66 20.45 -16.99 42.66
CA THR A 66 20.73 -17.06 41.21
C THR A 66 21.87 -18.01 40.88
N ASN A 67 22.85 -18.18 41.78
CA ASN A 67 23.99 -19.07 41.60
C ASN A 67 23.74 -20.54 42.02
N HIS A 68 22.73 -20.84 42.86
CA HIS A 68 22.55 -22.18 43.46
C HIS A 68 21.17 -22.83 43.26
N VAL A 69 20.14 -22.09 42.84
CA VAL A 69 18.76 -22.60 42.66
C VAL A 69 18.33 -22.60 41.19
N SER A 70 19.16 -22.07 40.30
CA SER A 70 19.05 -22.22 38.84
C SER A 70 19.42 -23.66 38.42
N ASN A 71 18.68 -24.67 38.88
CA ASN A 71 18.74 -25.99 38.27
C ASN A 71 17.92 -25.95 36.96
N PRO A 72 18.55 -25.98 35.78
CA PRO A 72 17.84 -25.93 34.50
C PRO A 72 17.11 -27.25 34.19
N GLN A 73 17.21 -28.27 35.06
CA GLN A 73 16.66 -29.60 34.79
C GLN A 73 15.17 -29.75 35.11
N MET A 74 14.55 -28.87 35.90
CA MET A 74 13.09 -28.91 36.13
C MET A 74 12.26 -28.28 34.99
N LEU A 75 12.91 -27.76 33.94
CA LEU A 75 12.30 -27.17 32.74
C LEU A 75 12.76 -27.85 31.43
N LYS A 76 13.44 -29.00 31.50
CA LYS A 76 13.99 -29.72 30.32
C LYS A 76 13.37 -31.11 30.14
N SER A 77 12.05 -31.20 30.17
CA SER A 77 11.34 -32.38 29.63
C SER A 77 10.29 -31.94 28.62
N SER A 78 10.50 -32.34 27.36
CA SER A 78 9.69 -32.13 26.15
C SER A 78 9.57 -30.67 25.66
N ASN A 79 10.00 -30.43 24.41
CA ASN A 79 9.70 -29.28 23.54
C ASN A 79 9.37 -27.95 24.25
N THR A 80 10.27 -27.46 25.11
CA THR A 80 9.93 -26.44 26.11
C THR A 80 10.22 -25.02 25.62
N ILE A 81 9.19 -24.17 25.76
CA ILE A 81 9.10 -22.76 25.36
C ILE A 81 10.26 -21.92 25.91
N SER A 82 10.74 -21.00 25.08
CA SER A 82 11.92 -20.15 25.28
C SER A 82 11.87 -19.20 26.49
N VAL A 83 13.02 -18.62 26.83
CA VAL A 83 13.17 -17.60 27.88
C VAL A 83 12.29 -16.39 27.52
N LEU A 84 11.59 -15.80 28.49
CA LEU A 84 10.65 -14.68 28.30
C LEU A 84 11.10 -13.55 27.32
N PRO A 85 12.39 -13.17 27.22
CA PRO A 85 12.85 -12.22 26.22
C PRO A 85 12.57 -12.64 24.76
N GLU A 86 12.79 -13.91 24.41
CA GLU A 86 12.53 -14.42 23.05
C GLU A 86 11.03 -14.41 22.73
N LEU A 87 10.18 -14.72 23.71
CA LEU A 87 8.72 -14.64 23.55
C LEU A 87 8.24 -13.21 23.34
N LYS A 88 8.85 -12.24 24.06
CA LYS A 88 8.56 -10.82 23.87
C LYS A 88 8.95 -10.35 22.48
N GLU A 89 10.10 -10.78 21.98
CA GLU A 89 10.55 -10.47 20.63
C GLU A 89 9.60 -11.04 19.56
N ILE A 90 9.16 -12.29 19.72
CA ILE A 90 8.17 -12.89 18.81
C ILE A 90 6.87 -12.10 18.84
N LEU A 91 6.33 -11.76 20.02
CA LEU A 91 5.09 -10.97 20.11
C LEU A 91 5.26 -9.57 19.51
N ALA A 92 6.42 -8.93 19.69
CA ALA A 92 6.68 -7.60 19.17
C ALA A 92 6.77 -7.59 17.63
N ASN A 93 7.42 -8.59 17.03
CA ASN A 93 7.82 -8.55 15.62
C ASN A 93 7.01 -9.47 14.69
N SER A 94 6.41 -10.54 15.20
CA SER A 94 5.59 -11.46 14.39
C SER A 94 4.20 -10.89 14.12
N ARG A 95 3.62 -11.17 12.95
CA ARG A 95 2.20 -10.97 12.65
C ARG A 95 1.49 -12.27 12.28
N SER A 96 2.11 -13.44 12.54
CA SER A 96 1.47 -14.74 12.31
C SER A 96 0.50 -15.02 13.45
N TYR A 97 -0.79 -15.13 13.13
CA TYR A 97 -1.85 -15.38 14.11
C TYR A 97 -1.54 -16.64 14.94
N LYS A 98 -1.24 -17.76 14.28
CA LYS A 98 -0.90 -19.06 14.90
C LYS A 98 0.31 -18.95 15.82
N LYS A 99 1.38 -18.31 15.36
CA LYS A 99 2.63 -18.17 16.14
C LYS A 99 2.45 -17.29 17.37
N LEU A 100 1.74 -16.16 17.21
CA LEU A 100 1.40 -15.27 18.32
C LEU A 100 0.51 -16.00 19.34
N LEU A 101 -0.46 -16.79 18.88
CA LEU A 101 -1.36 -17.56 19.73
C LEU A 101 -0.59 -18.60 20.55
N TYR A 102 0.31 -19.34 19.89
CA TYR A 102 1.16 -20.35 20.52
C TYR A 102 2.01 -19.77 21.65
N VAL A 103 2.66 -18.64 21.39
CA VAL A 103 3.50 -17.97 22.38
C VAL A 103 2.67 -17.46 23.56
N TRP A 104 1.53 -16.82 23.27
CA TRP A 104 0.65 -16.28 24.30
C TRP A 104 0.08 -17.38 25.20
N GLU A 105 -0.46 -18.45 24.60
CA GLU A 105 -1.07 -19.57 25.32
C GLU A 105 -0.02 -20.32 26.15
N GLY A 106 1.15 -20.59 25.55
CA GLY A 106 2.25 -21.29 26.18
C GLY A 106 2.73 -20.60 27.47
N TRP A 107 2.95 -19.29 27.42
CA TRP A 107 3.36 -18.52 28.60
C TRP A 107 2.31 -18.57 29.71
N HIS A 108 1.05 -18.23 29.40
CA HIS A 108 0.00 -18.19 30.42
C HIS A 108 -0.24 -19.56 31.07
N ASN A 109 -0.09 -20.65 30.30
CA ASN A 109 -0.22 -22.01 30.82
C ASN A 109 0.91 -22.36 31.79
N VAL A 110 2.16 -22.06 31.42
CA VAL A 110 3.34 -22.42 32.23
C VAL A 110 3.45 -21.53 33.49
N SER A 111 3.18 -20.23 33.39
CA SER A 111 3.31 -19.31 34.52
C SER A 111 2.08 -19.27 35.43
N GLY A 112 0.88 -19.32 34.85
CA GLY A 112 -0.37 -19.09 35.59
C GLY A 112 -0.85 -20.32 36.36
N LYS A 113 -0.99 -21.47 35.67
CA LYS A 113 -1.59 -22.69 36.24
C LYS A 113 -0.98 -23.13 37.59
N PRO A 114 0.36 -23.15 37.79
CA PRO A 114 0.93 -23.58 39.06
C PRO A 114 0.51 -22.71 40.25
N LEU A 115 0.33 -21.40 40.02
CA LEU A 115 0.02 -20.43 41.06
C LEU A 115 -1.43 -20.52 41.55
N LYS A 116 -2.34 -21.13 40.78
CA LYS A 116 -3.76 -21.24 41.11
C LYS A 116 -4.00 -21.88 42.49
N SER A 117 -3.19 -22.88 42.83
CA SER A 117 -3.36 -23.65 44.08
C SER A 117 -2.89 -22.91 45.34
N ILE A 118 -1.91 -22.01 45.21
CA ILE A 118 -1.27 -21.33 46.36
C ILE A 118 -1.75 -19.89 46.56
N TYR A 119 -2.29 -19.26 45.52
CA TYR A 119 -2.74 -17.86 45.61
C TYR A 119 -3.87 -17.62 46.64
N PRO A 120 -4.87 -18.53 46.82
CA PRO A 120 -5.88 -18.35 47.87
C PRO A 120 -5.30 -18.33 49.28
N GLU A 121 -4.31 -19.16 49.58
CA GLU A 121 -3.62 -19.16 50.88
C GLU A 121 -2.89 -17.84 51.10
N PHE A 122 -2.19 -17.35 50.08
CA PHE A 122 -1.54 -16.04 50.10
C PHE A 122 -2.56 -14.91 50.40
N VAL A 123 -3.73 -14.90 49.76
CA VAL A 123 -4.79 -13.91 49.99
C VAL A 123 -5.26 -13.94 51.45
N GLN A 124 -5.49 -15.12 52.02
CA GLN A 124 -5.88 -15.27 53.43
C GLN A 124 -4.82 -14.71 54.39
N LEU A 125 -3.55 -15.02 54.16
CA LEU A 125 -2.44 -14.55 55.00
C LEU A 125 -2.26 -13.03 54.90
N SER A 126 -2.36 -12.48 53.69
CA SER A 126 -2.27 -11.04 53.46
C SER A 126 -3.39 -10.28 54.18
N ASN A 127 -4.64 -10.75 54.05
CA ASN A 127 -5.76 -10.14 54.77
C ASN A 127 -5.62 -10.26 56.27
N LYS A 128 -5.13 -11.39 56.78
CA LYS A 128 -4.85 -11.55 58.21
C LYS A 128 -3.88 -10.49 58.71
N ALA A 129 -2.79 -10.20 57.98
CA ALA A 129 -1.86 -9.14 58.34
C ALA A 129 -2.55 -7.77 58.38
N SER A 130 -3.28 -7.39 57.33
CA SER A 130 -3.97 -6.09 57.27
C SER A 130 -5.07 -5.91 58.33
N THR A 131 -5.79 -6.99 58.67
CA THR A 131 -6.80 -6.96 59.75
C THR A 131 -6.19 -6.77 61.13
N MET A 132 -4.98 -7.28 61.36
CA MET A 132 -4.23 -7.02 62.60
C MET A 132 -3.82 -5.55 62.74
N ASP A 133 -3.62 -4.86 61.63
CA ASP A 133 -3.33 -3.41 61.57
C ASP A 133 -4.60 -2.54 61.55
N GLY A 134 -5.80 -3.15 61.67
CA GLY A 134 -7.08 -2.44 61.77
C GLY A 134 -7.76 -2.10 60.44
N PHE A 135 -7.29 -2.65 59.32
CA PHE A 135 -7.95 -2.52 58.01
C PHE A 135 -8.91 -3.70 57.74
N GLU A 136 -9.94 -3.49 56.92
CA GLU A 136 -10.91 -4.55 56.59
C GLU A 136 -10.26 -5.72 55.82
N ASP A 137 -9.40 -5.39 54.86
CA ASP A 137 -8.66 -6.33 54.03
C ASP A 137 -7.38 -5.67 53.46
N THR A 138 -6.59 -6.44 52.71
CA THR A 138 -5.35 -5.94 52.06
C THR A 138 -5.64 -4.79 51.08
N GLY A 139 -6.75 -4.86 50.34
CA GLY A 139 -7.15 -3.81 49.39
C GLY A 139 -7.50 -2.50 50.10
N ALA A 140 -8.17 -2.56 51.25
CA ALA A 140 -8.46 -1.38 52.07
C ALA A 140 -7.17 -0.72 52.59
N TYR A 141 -6.20 -1.52 53.03
CA TYR A 141 -4.86 -1.04 53.39
C TYR A 141 -4.16 -0.32 52.22
N TRP A 142 -4.29 -0.82 50.99
CA TRP A 142 -3.66 -0.18 49.83
C TRP A 142 -4.33 1.13 49.43
N ARG A 143 -5.67 1.18 49.46
CA ARG A 143 -6.42 2.40 49.15
C ARG A 143 -6.13 3.51 50.16
N SER A 144 -5.81 3.17 51.41
CA SER A 144 -5.49 4.16 52.44
C SER A 144 -4.25 4.99 52.13
N TRP A 145 -3.33 4.49 51.28
CA TRP A 145 -2.12 5.21 50.87
C TRP A 145 -2.39 6.44 50.01
N TYR A 146 -3.62 6.58 49.49
CA TYR A 146 -4.06 7.73 48.71
C TYR A 146 -4.86 8.73 49.54
N GLU A 147 -5.02 8.51 50.85
CA GLU A 147 -5.61 9.47 51.80
C GLU A 147 -6.97 10.05 51.33
N SER A 148 -7.72 9.28 50.54
CA SER A 148 -9.01 9.68 49.98
C SER A 148 -10.09 8.64 50.32
N PRO A 149 -11.16 9.04 51.04
CA PRO A 149 -12.28 8.14 51.32
C PRO A 149 -13.10 7.82 50.06
N THR A 150 -12.94 8.59 48.97
CA THR A 150 -13.66 8.43 47.71
C THR A 150 -12.76 7.94 46.57
N PHE A 151 -11.62 7.32 46.90
CA PHE A 151 -10.59 6.99 45.92
C PHE A 151 -11.12 6.13 44.75
N GLU A 152 -11.98 5.15 45.01
CA GLU A 152 -12.58 4.32 43.95
C GLU A 152 -13.47 5.14 43.01
N GLN A 153 -14.30 6.04 43.54
CA GLN A 153 -15.14 6.93 42.74
C GLN A 153 -14.30 7.96 41.98
N ASP A 154 -13.18 8.41 42.55
CA ASP A 154 -12.23 9.30 41.87
C ASP A 154 -11.61 8.61 40.65
N LEU A 155 -11.19 7.34 40.79
CA LEU A 155 -10.67 6.54 39.68
C LEU A 155 -11.73 6.28 38.60
N GLU A 156 -12.97 5.94 38.99
CA GLU A 156 -14.05 5.73 38.03
C GLU A 156 -14.37 7.02 37.25
N ARG A 157 -14.36 8.18 37.91
CA ARG A 157 -14.52 9.48 37.25
C ARG A 157 -13.41 9.73 36.22
N LEU A 158 -12.15 9.47 36.59
CA LEU A 158 -11.00 9.63 35.70
C LEU A 158 -11.10 8.69 34.50
N TYR A 159 -11.47 7.42 34.72
CA TYR A 159 -11.70 6.47 33.63
C TYR A 159 -12.79 6.94 32.66
N LYS A 160 -13.91 7.49 33.17
CA LYS A 160 -14.98 8.05 32.33
C LYS A 160 -14.52 9.26 31.50
N GLN A 161 -13.62 10.11 32.03
CA GLN A 161 -13.02 11.20 31.26
C GLN A 161 -12.17 10.68 30.09
N LEU A 162 -11.46 9.56 30.28
CA LEU A 162 -10.59 8.94 29.26
C LEU A 162 -11.35 8.12 28.22
N GLN A 163 -12.53 7.61 28.58
CA GLN A 163 -13.28 6.64 27.78
C GLN A 163 -13.50 7.07 26.32
N PRO A 164 -13.86 8.32 25.98
CA PRO A 164 -14.08 8.71 24.58
C PRO A 164 -12.84 8.55 23.69
N LEU A 165 -11.66 8.89 24.20
CA LEU A 165 -10.40 8.73 23.48
C LEU A 165 -10.06 7.23 23.34
N TYR A 166 -10.17 6.45 24.42
CA TYR A 166 -9.90 5.02 24.37
C TYR A 166 -10.79 4.27 23.38
N LEU A 167 -12.10 4.57 23.33
CA LEU A 167 -13.04 3.92 22.41
C LEU A 167 -12.69 4.21 20.94
N ASN A 168 -12.26 5.44 20.63
CA ASN A 168 -11.84 5.81 19.28
C ASN A 168 -10.52 5.11 18.88
N LEU A 169 -9.56 5.03 19.81
CA LEU A 169 -8.31 4.30 19.59
C LEU A 169 -8.57 2.79 19.36
N HIS A 170 -9.41 2.19 20.20
CA HIS A 170 -9.78 0.77 20.11
C HIS A 170 -10.46 0.44 18.77
N ALA A 171 -11.46 1.23 18.36
CA ALA A 171 -12.17 1.02 17.10
C ALA A 171 -11.21 1.08 15.88
N PHE A 172 -10.32 2.09 15.86
CA PHE A 172 -9.32 2.23 14.81
C PHE A 172 -8.36 1.03 14.75
N VAL A 173 -7.80 0.62 15.90
CA VAL A 173 -6.89 -0.53 15.99
C VAL A 173 -7.60 -1.81 15.56
N ARG A 174 -8.86 -2.00 15.98
CA ARG A 174 -9.66 -3.17 15.58
C ARG A 174 -9.90 -3.20 14.08
N ARG A 175 -10.20 -2.07 13.44
CA ARG A 175 -10.32 -1.99 11.97
C ARG A 175 -9.01 -2.36 11.28
N LYS A 176 -7.88 -1.81 11.71
CA LYS A 176 -6.57 -2.14 11.13
C LYS A 176 -6.22 -3.62 11.27
N LEU A 177 -6.53 -4.21 12.43
CA LEU A 177 -6.37 -5.66 12.63
C LEU A 177 -7.34 -6.47 11.75
N TYR A 178 -8.57 -6.00 11.56
CA TYR A 178 -9.55 -6.62 10.66
C TYR A 178 -9.06 -6.60 9.21
N ASP A 179 -8.53 -5.47 8.74
CA ASP A 179 -8.02 -5.34 7.38
C ASP A 179 -6.83 -6.29 7.13
N PHE A 180 -6.05 -6.60 8.17
CA PHE A 180 -4.90 -7.49 8.08
C PHE A 180 -5.24 -8.98 8.28
N TYR A 181 -5.94 -9.35 9.35
CA TYR A 181 -6.25 -10.74 9.72
C TYR A 181 -7.61 -11.23 9.19
N GLY A 182 -8.45 -10.33 8.68
CA GLY A 182 -9.74 -10.65 8.11
C GLY A 182 -10.86 -10.96 9.12
N PRO A 183 -12.09 -11.16 8.62
CA PRO A 183 -13.29 -11.37 9.44
C PRO A 183 -13.30 -12.70 10.21
N LYS A 184 -12.44 -13.66 9.83
CA LYS A 184 -12.31 -14.96 10.51
C LYS A 184 -11.81 -14.77 11.94
N TYR A 185 -10.87 -13.85 12.15
CA TYR A 185 -10.15 -13.68 13.39
C TYR A 185 -10.42 -12.37 14.11
N ILE A 186 -11.15 -11.44 13.48
CA ILE A 186 -11.53 -10.14 14.05
C ILE A 186 -13.00 -9.86 13.75
N ASN A 187 -13.78 -9.54 14.79
CA ASN A 187 -15.14 -9.04 14.67
C ASN A 187 -15.16 -7.54 14.92
N LEU A 188 -15.63 -6.75 13.94
CA LEU A 188 -15.74 -5.29 14.03
C LEU A 188 -16.72 -4.79 15.11
N ASN A 189 -17.56 -5.67 15.65
CA ASN A 189 -18.46 -5.39 16.76
C ASN A 189 -17.99 -6.04 18.08
N GLY A 190 -16.91 -6.80 18.06
CA GLY A 190 -16.41 -7.58 19.19
C GLY A 190 -15.13 -7.03 19.84
N PRO A 191 -14.66 -7.67 20.92
CA PRO A 191 -13.37 -7.38 21.53
C PRO A 191 -12.18 -7.84 20.67
N ILE A 192 -10.98 -7.33 20.95
CA ILE A 192 -9.74 -7.70 20.25
C ILE A 192 -9.07 -8.90 20.95
N PRO A 193 -8.61 -9.93 20.22
CA PRO A 193 -7.86 -11.04 20.81
C PRO A 193 -6.51 -10.60 21.40
N ALA A 194 -6.25 -10.96 22.67
CA ALA A 194 -5.11 -10.47 23.44
C ALA A 194 -3.73 -10.62 22.76
N HIS A 195 -3.47 -11.78 22.13
CA HIS A 195 -2.18 -12.10 21.49
C HIS A 195 -1.78 -11.22 20.29
N LEU A 196 -2.71 -10.46 19.71
CA LEU A 196 -2.46 -9.66 18.51
C LEU A 196 -1.90 -8.26 18.79
N LEU A 197 -1.81 -7.88 20.07
CA LEU A 197 -1.52 -6.50 20.48
C LEU A 197 -0.04 -6.27 20.79
N GLY A 198 0.84 -7.15 20.32
CA GLY A 198 2.30 -6.98 20.38
C GLY A 198 2.93 -7.10 21.78
N ASN A 199 2.14 -7.38 22.82
CA ASN A 199 2.58 -7.46 24.20
C ASN A 199 1.96 -8.69 24.89
N MET A 200 2.75 -9.42 25.69
CA MET A 200 2.31 -10.67 26.36
C MET A 200 1.03 -10.49 27.19
N TRP A 201 0.84 -9.33 27.80
CA TRP A 201 -0.35 -9.02 28.60
C TRP A 201 -1.32 -8.07 27.88
N SER A 202 -1.02 -7.67 26.65
CA SER A 202 -1.80 -6.69 25.87
C SER A 202 -1.98 -5.36 26.62
N GLN A 203 -1.01 -5.00 27.46
CA GLN A 203 -1.08 -3.78 28.27
C GLN A 203 -0.69 -2.53 27.49
N THR A 204 0.16 -2.66 26.48
CA THR A 204 0.57 -1.60 25.55
C THR A 204 0.51 -2.17 24.15
N TRP A 205 0.21 -1.33 23.16
CA TRP A 205 -0.02 -1.72 21.77
C TRP A 205 0.98 -1.05 20.80
N ASN A 206 2.01 -0.39 21.31
CA ASN A 206 3.01 0.33 20.51
C ASN A 206 3.85 -0.61 19.61
N ASN A 207 3.97 -1.89 19.97
CA ASN A 207 4.70 -2.89 19.17
C ASN A 207 4.02 -3.26 17.84
N ILE A 208 2.74 -2.88 17.65
CA ILE A 208 2.03 -3.04 16.37
C ILE A 208 1.90 -1.73 15.60
N TYR A 209 2.68 -0.70 15.97
CA TYR A 209 2.57 0.63 15.39
C TYR A 209 2.85 0.66 13.88
N ASP A 210 3.71 -0.23 13.37
CA ASP A 210 3.96 -0.44 11.93
C ASP A 210 2.67 -0.69 11.12
N MET A 211 1.68 -1.36 11.71
CA MET A 211 0.37 -1.60 11.08
C MET A 211 -0.60 -0.41 11.26
N MET A 212 -0.26 0.53 12.14
CA MET A 212 -1.13 1.61 12.57
C MET A 212 -0.73 2.96 11.96
N ILE A 213 0.39 3.05 11.22
CA ILE A 213 0.95 4.29 10.69
C ILE A 213 -0.08 5.03 9.82
N PRO A 214 -0.55 6.21 10.24
CA PRO A 214 -1.50 7.02 9.48
C PRO A 214 -0.95 7.55 8.16
N PHE A 215 0.29 8.06 8.20
CA PHE A 215 0.95 8.71 7.08
C PHE A 215 2.32 8.06 6.83
N PRO A 216 2.40 6.98 6.03
CA PRO A 216 3.62 6.20 5.82
C PRO A 216 4.76 6.97 5.15
N ASP A 217 4.42 7.97 4.33
CA ASP A 217 5.41 8.80 3.61
C ASP A 217 6.06 9.87 4.51
N LYS A 218 5.61 9.98 5.76
CA LYS A 218 6.20 10.89 6.76
C LYS A 218 7.19 10.15 7.66
N PRO A 219 8.28 10.83 8.07
CA PRO A 219 9.28 10.21 8.93
C PRO A 219 8.65 9.74 10.26
N ASN A 220 8.84 8.47 10.58
CA ASN A 220 8.55 7.94 11.91
C ASN A 220 9.70 8.32 12.85
N VAL A 221 9.38 8.95 13.98
CA VAL A 221 10.39 9.38 14.96
C VAL A 221 10.82 8.18 15.80
N ASP A 222 11.76 7.40 15.25
CA ASP A 222 12.56 6.40 15.97
C ASP A 222 14.05 6.66 15.73
N VAL A 223 14.76 7.07 16.78
CA VAL A 223 16.17 7.43 16.70
C VAL A 223 17.11 6.27 17.04
N THR A 224 16.60 5.05 17.20
CA THR A 224 17.42 3.88 17.60
C THR A 224 18.60 3.66 16.65
N SER A 225 18.39 3.70 15.34
CA SER A 225 19.47 3.55 14.35
C SER A 225 20.51 4.66 14.45
N ASN A 226 20.08 5.90 14.72
CA ASN A 226 20.99 7.04 14.89
C ASN A 226 21.80 6.92 16.18
N MET A 227 21.19 6.47 17.28
CA MET A 227 21.91 6.18 18.53
C MET A 227 23.00 5.13 18.31
N VAL A 228 22.68 4.04 17.60
CA VAL A 228 23.66 2.99 17.25
C VAL A 228 24.76 3.55 16.35
N ALA A 229 24.42 4.32 15.30
CA ALA A 229 25.38 4.92 14.39
C ALA A 229 26.34 5.91 15.09
N GLN A 230 25.85 6.62 16.11
CA GLN A 230 26.63 7.54 16.94
C GLN A 230 27.41 6.83 18.06
N GLY A 231 27.33 5.50 18.18
CA GLY A 231 28.09 4.73 19.16
C GLY A 231 27.56 4.83 20.59
N TYR A 232 26.26 5.03 20.78
CA TYR A 232 25.64 4.99 22.11
C TYR A 232 25.84 3.62 22.76
N ASN A 233 26.04 3.62 24.07
CA ASN A 233 25.99 2.45 24.95
C ASN A 233 25.15 2.78 26.20
N ALA A 234 24.92 1.82 27.11
CA ALA A 234 24.06 2.07 28.27
C ALA A 234 24.59 3.23 29.12
N THR A 235 25.89 3.28 29.40
CA THR A 235 26.50 4.37 30.18
C THR A 235 26.24 5.74 29.53
N THR A 236 26.37 5.85 28.22
CA THR A 236 26.04 7.08 27.46
C THR A 236 24.58 7.49 27.66
N MET A 237 23.64 6.54 27.60
CA MET A 237 22.21 6.83 27.79
C MET A 237 21.92 7.37 29.20
N PHE A 238 22.53 6.79 30.24
CA PHE A 238 22.41 7.29 31.62
C PHE A 238 23.07 8.66 31.80
N ARG A 239 24.17 8.96 31.09
CA ARG A 239 24.81 10.28 31.13
C ARG A 239 23.97 11.35 30.45
N VAL A 240 23.34 11.03 29.31
CA VAL A 240 22.38 11.91 28.65
C VAL A 240 21.20 12.19 29.59
N ALA A 241 20.71 11.18 30.30
CA ALA A 241 19.66 11.38 31.29
C ALA A 241 20.13 12.26 32.47
N GLU A 242 21.31 12.02 33.06
CA GLU A 242 21.89 12.90 34.10
C GLU A 242 22.00 14.36 33.64
N GLU A 243 22.42 14.58 32.39
CA GLU A 243 22.50 15.91 31.79
C GLU A 243 21.11 16.56 31.70
N PHE A 244 20.08 15.81 31.33
CA PHE A 244 18.71 16.32 31.33
C PHE A 244 18.30 16.83 32.72
N PHE A 245 18.50 16.04 33.78
CA PHE A 245 18.16 16.43 35.16
C PHE A 245 18.95 17.65 35.63
N THR A 246 20.27 17.65 35.44
CA THR A 246 21.15 18.75 35.86
C THR A 246 20.88 20.03 35.08
N SER A 247 20.45 19.93 33.81
CA SER A 247 20.01 21.10 33.02
C SER A 247 18.80 21.82 33.64
N LEU A 248 17.95 21.10 34.39
CA LEU A 248 16.83 21.68 35.13
C LEU A 248 17.27 22.28 36.48
N GLY A 249 18.54 22.12 36.86
CA GLY A 249 19.04 22.53 38.18
C GLY A 249 18.80 21.49 39.28
N LEU A 250 18.49 20.24 38.92
CA LEU A 250 18.42 19.12 39.87
C LEU A 250 19.82 18.57 40.19
N LYS A 251 19.90 17.58 41.10
CA LYS A 251 21.19 17.11 41.64
C LYS A 251 21.92 16.21 40.61
N GLU A 252 23.24 16.15 40.72
CA GLU A 252 24.05 15.17 39.99
C GLU A 252 23.94 13.79 40.65
N MET A 253 24.09 12.72 39.87
CA MET A 253 24.13 11.38 40.44
C MET A 253 25.43 11.18 41.23
N PRO A 254 25.38 10.65 42.46
CA PRO A 254 26.57 10.49 43.29
C PRO A 254 27.52 9.44 42.69
N GLN A 255 28.83 9.55 42.94
CA GLN A 255 29.82 8.59 42.40
C GLN A 255 29.47 7.12 42.72
N LYS A 256 28.93 6.84 43.91
CA LYS A 256 28.47 5.50 44.32
C LYS A 256 27.40 4.92 43.39
N PHE A 257 26.56 5.76 42.77
CA PHE A 257 25.58 5.33 41.77
C PHE A 257 26.29 4.70 40.57
N TRP A 258 27.28 5.40 40.01
CA TRP A 258 28.04 4.94 38.85
C TRP A 258 28.87 3.70 39.14
N ASP A 259 29.50 3.64 40.33
CA ASP A 259 30.38 2.53 40.71
C ASP A 259 29.63 1.23 40.99
N LYS A 260 28.35 1.30 41.39
CA LYS A 260 27.62 0.16 41.97
C LYS A 260 26.29 -0.18 41.29
N SER A 261 25.76 0.66 40.42
CA SER A 261 24.56 0.35 39.64
C SER A 261 24.84 -0.73 38.60
N MET A 262 23.82 -1.50 38.25
CA MET A 262 23.87 -2.44 37.14
C MET A 262 23.12 -1.79 35.98
N LEU A 263 23.86 -1.21 35.04
CA LEU A 263 23.31 -0.53 33.87
C LEU A 263 23.15 -1.48 32.66
N GLU A 264 23.88 -2.60 32.66
CA GLU A 264 23.87 -3.61 31.61
C GLU A 264 23.73 -5.01 32.22
N LYS A 265 23.26 -5.97 31.40
CA LYS A 265 23.20 -7.37 31.83
C LYS A 265 24.64 -7.90 31.99
N PRO A 266 25.00 -8.49 33.14
CA PRO A 266 26.31 -9.08 33.31
C PRO A 266 26.41 -10.44 32.61
N ASP A 267 27.57 -10.74 32.00
CA ASP A 267 27.81 -12.02 31.31
C ASP A 267 28.05 -13.19 32.28
N ASP A 268 28.43 -12.90 33.53
CA ASP A 268 28.87 -13.91 34.52
C ASP A 268 27.71 -14.61 35.25
N ARG A 269 26.47 -14.10 35.14
CA ARG A 269 25.31 -14.62 35.88
C ARG A 269 23.98 -14.19 35.28
N ASP A 270 22.96 -15.00 35.52
CA ASP A 270 21.58 -14.59 35.26
C ASP A 270 21.07 -13.59 36.31
N VAL A 271 20.28 -12.63 35.84
CA VAL A 271 19.68 -11.57 36.67
C VAL A 271 18.25 -11.30 36.24
N VAL A 272 17.42 -10.83 37.17
CA VAL A 272 16.08 -10.34 36.86
C VAL A 272 16.20 -8.95 36.22
N CYS A 273 16.02 -8.88 34.89
CA CYS A 273 16.18 -7.67 34.08
C CYS A 273 15.03 -6.65 34.17
N HIS A 274 14.15 -6.74 35.16
CA HIS A 274 13.19 -5.68 35.43
C HIS A 274 13.93 -4.46 35.98
N ALA A 275 13.80 -3.32 35.30
CA ALA A 275 14.32 -2.03 35.73
C ALA A 275 13.80 -1.66 37.13
N SER A 276 14.66 -1.11 37.98
CA SER A 276 14.29 -0.66 39.33
C SER A 276 15.36 0.25 39.92
N ALA A 277 14.94 1.30 40.62
CA ALA A 277 15.78 2.13 41.47
C ALA A 277 15.71 1.70 42.96
N TRP A 278 16.80 1.92 43.70
CA TRP A 278 16.96 1.49 45.09
C TRP A 278 17.60 2.56 45.97
N ASP A 279 16.96 2.88 47.09
CA ASP A 279 17.52 3.63 48.23
C ASP A 279 18.09 2.63 49.26
N PHE A 280 19.38 2.72 49.59
CA PHE A 280 20.01 1.89 50.62
C PHE A 280 19.85 2.49 52.04
N TYR A 281 19.06 3.55 52.21
CA TYR A 281 18.67 4.17 53.47
C TYR A 281 19.82 4.77 54.30
N ASN A 282 21.01 4.94 53.69
CA ASN A 282 22.18 5.55 54.34
C ASN A 282 22.48 6.98 53.85
N ARG A 283 21.58 7.58 53.06
CA ARG A 283 21.68 8.95 52.49
C ARG A 283 22.80 9.17 51.48
N GLU A 284 23.55 8.13 51.11
CA GLU A 284 24.72 8.21 50.24
C GLU A 284 24.67 7.24 49.05
N ASP A 285 24.03 6.08 49.20
CA ASP A 285 24.07 4.98 48.25
C ASP A 285 22.70 4.76 47.62
N PHE A 286 22.59 5.16 46.35
CA PHE A 286 21.39 5.04 45.52
C PHE A 286 21.80 4.37 44.22
N ARG A 287 21.03 3.38 43.75
CA ARG A 287 21.44 2.54 42.61
C ARG A 287 20.27 2.21 41.71
N ILE A 288 20.57 1.90 40.45
CA ILE A 288 19.65 1.29 39.50
C ILE A 288 20.10 -0.13 39.15
N LYS A 289 19.11 -0.99 38.88
CA LYS A 289 19.30 -2.32 38.28
C LYS A 289 18.46 -2.39 37.01
N GLN A 290 19.09 -2.30 35.85
CA GLN A 290 18.48 -2.37 34.52
C GLN A 290 19.40 -3.15 33.56
N CYS A 291 18.81 -3.93 32.66
CA CYS A 291 19.55 -4.58 31.56
C CYS A 291 19.35 -3.74 30.29
N THR A 292 19.99 -2.57 30.24
CA THR A 292 19.76 -1.60 29.17
C THR A 292 20.33 -2.09 27.85
N ILE A 293 19.54 -1.97 26.79
CA ILE A 293 19.96 -2.13 25.39
C ILE A 293 19.76 -0.79 24.67
N VAL A 294 20.51 -0.55 23.60
CA VAL A 294 20.51 0.74 22.90
C VAL A 294 19.28 0.86 22.00
N THR A 295 18.19 1.37 22.57
CA THR A 295 16.96 1.72 21.85
C THR A 295 16.34 3.01 22.40
N MET A 296 15.51 3.66 21.60
CA MET A 296 14.76 4.84 22.03
C MET A 296 13.81 4.54 23.21
N GLU A 297 13.15 3.37 23.21
CA GLU A 297 12.30 2.93 24.34
C GLU A 297 13.11 2.78 25.64
N GLN A 298 14.30 2.21 25.56
CA GLN A 298 15.18 2.09 26.71
C GLN A 298 15.73 3.45 27.16
N LEU A 299 15.92 4.40 26.24
CA LEU A 299 16.29 5.78 26.61
C LEU A 299 15.23 6.40 27.51
N PHE A 300 13.95 6.20 27.20
CA PHE A 300 12.84 6.68 28.04
C PHE A 300 12.80 5.97 29.39
N THR A 301 13.02 4.65 29.39
CA THR A 301 13.09 3.86 30.63
C THR A 301 14.22 4.35 31.54
N VAL A 302 15.39 4.68 30.97
CA VAL A 302 16.51 5.23 31.73
C VAL A 302 16.15 6.56 32.40
N HIS A 303 15.48 7.48 31.68
CA HIS A 303 15.03 8.75 32.26
C HIS A 303 14.00 8.54 33.38
N HIS A 304 13.07 7.60 33.20
CA HIS A 304 12.08 7.24 34.22
C HIS A 304 12.75 6.75 35.51
N GLU A 305 13.65 5.76 35.41
CA GLU A 305 14.32 5.17 36.58
C GLU A 305 15.25 6.16 37.29
N MET A 306 15.94 7.02 36.53
CA MET A 306 16.74 8.09 37.12
C MET A 306 15.89 9.15 37.82
N GLY A 307 14.62 9.33 37.41
CA GLY A 307 13.66 10.16 38.12
C GLY A 307 13.36 9.65 39.54
N HIS A 308 13.34 8.33 39.75
CA HIS A 308 13.25 7.76 41.10
C HIS A 308 14.49 8.06 41.94
N VAL A 309 15.68 7.98 41.33
CA VAL A 309 16.93 8.32 42.03
C VAL A 309 16.95 9.80 42.43
N GLU A 310 16.49 10.70 41.57
CA GLU A 310 16.31 12.11 41.94
C GLU A 310 15.36 12.27 43.13
N TYR A 311 14.25 11.53 43.15
CA TYR A 311 13.36 11.50 44.31
C TYR A 311 14.12 11.17 45.59
N TYR A 312 14.99 10.14 45.52
CA TYR A 312 15.81 9.71 46.66
C TYR A 312 16.78 10.81 47.09
N LEU A 313 17.46 11.44 46.14
CA LEU A 313 18.44 12.50 46.40
C LEU A 313 17.81 13.75 47.02
N GLN A 314 16.56 14.07 46.70
CA GLN A 314 15.88 15.28 47.19
C GLN A 314 15.31 15.10 48.61
N TYR A 315 14.77 13.92 48.94
CA TYR A 315 14.21 13.68 50.28
C TYR A 315 15.16 12.98 51.26
N LYS A 316 16.41 12.68 50.88
CA LYS A 316 17.33 11.84 51.68
C LYS A 316 17.56 12.32 53.11
N ASP A 317 17.30 13.61 53.39
CA ASP A 317 17.46 14.20 54.72
C ASP A 317 16.18 14.16 55.56
N GLN A 318 15.05 13.74 54.99
CA GLN A 318 13.81 13.48 55.71
C GLN A 318 13.94 12.24 56.62
N PRO A 319 13.11 12.13 57.68
CA PRO A 319 12.93 10.87 58.39
C PRO A 319 12.58 9.72 57.44
N VAL A 320 13.07 8.50 57.72
CA VAL A 320 12.88 7.30 56.90
C VAL A 320 11.41 7.04 56.59
N SER A 321 10.51 7.28 57.55
CA SER A 321 9.05 7.15 57.35
C SER A 321 8.47 8.08 56.27
N PHE A 322 9.17 9.15 55.93
CA PHE A 322 8.79 10.12 54.88
C PHE A 322 9.61 9.99 53.58
N ARG A 323 10.60 9.09 53.52
CA ARG A 323 11.42 8.80 52.32
C ARG A 323 10.70 7.91 51.33
N ARG A 324 9.61 8.43 50.79
CA ARG A 324 8.81 7.84 49.71
C ARG A 324 8.03 8.98 49.05
N GLY A 325 7.43 8.72 47.89
CA GLY A 325 6.58 9.74 47.28
C GLY A 325 5.33 10.05 48.10
N ALA A 326 4.74 11.23 47.89
CA ALA A 326 3.54 11.68 48.60
C ALA A 326 2.40 10.64 48.58
N ASN A 327 2.26 9.93 47.47
CA ASN A 327 1.60 8.63 47.38
C ASN A 327 2.32 7.79 46.30
N PRO A 328 2.02 6.49 46.15
CA PRO A 328 2.71 5.64 45.18
C PRO A 328 2.60 6.16 43.74
N GLY A 329 1.43 6.60 43.28
CA GLY A 329 1.27 7.10 41.91
C GLY A 329 1.99 8.43 41.68
N PHE A 330 2.14 9.24 42.72
CA PHE A 330 2.92 10.46 42.69
C PHE A 330 4.42 10.18 42.46
N HIS A 331 4.94 9.12 43.06
CA HIS A 331 6.34 8.71 42.88
C HIS A 331 6.62 8.25 41.44
N GLU A 332 5.72 7.46 40.87
CA GLU A 332 5.78 7.00 39.46
C GLU A 332 5.64 8.17 38.46
N ALA A 333 4.75 9.13 38.75
CA ALA A 333 4.44 10.24 37.84
C ALA A 333 5.65 11.12 37.51
N ILE A 334 6.60 11.26 38.44
CA ILE A 334 7.79 12.09 38.23
C ILE A 334 8.82 11.41 37.33
N GLY A 335 8.96 10.08 37.38
CA GLY A 335 9.76 9.36 36.39
C GLY A 335 9.15 9.51 34.99
N ASP A 336 7.83 9.36 34.92
CA ASP A 336 7.07 9.41 33.68
C ASP A 336 7.01 10.80 33.02
N VAL A 337 6.85 11.89 33.77
CA VAL A 337 6.72 13.25 33.20
C VAL A 337 7.94 13.68 32.39
N LEU A 338 9.13 13.23 32.77
CA LEU A 338 10.38 13.58 32.10
C LEU A 338 10.48 12.88 30.74
N SER A 339 10.01 11.64 30.67
CA SER A 339 9.94 10.90 29.41
C SER A 339 9.12 11.63 28.34
N LEU A 340 8.07 12.37 28.74
CA LEU A 340 7.22 13.15 27.81
C LEU A 340 7.94 14.32 27.14
N SER A 341 8.98 14.88 27.78
CA SER A 341 9.80 15.94 27.19
C SER A 341 10.88 15.34 26.28
N VAL A 342 11.52 14.26 26.74
CA VAL A 342 12.60 13.57 26.01
C VAL A 342 12.11 12.90 24.73
N SER A 343 10.85 12.48 24.70
CA SER A 343 10.24 11.87 23.51
C SER A 343 9.88 12.86 22.41
N THR A 344 9.99 14.17 22.64
CA THR A 344 9.61 15.17 21.63
C THR A 344 10.62 15.24 20.49
N PRO A 345 10.18 15.42 19.23
CA PRO A 345 11.08 15.62 18.09
C PRO A 345 12.05 16.79 18.29
N LYS A 346 11.56 17.87 18.93
CA LYS A 346 12.36 19.04 19.30
C LYS A 346 13.52 18.66 20.23
N HIS A 347 13.26 17.86 21.25
CA HIS A 347 14.31 17.42 22.17
C HIS A 347 15.34 16.54 21.46
N LEU A 348 14.89 15.53 20.71
CA LEU A 348 15.75 14.61 19.97
C LEU A 348 16.63 15.34 18.95
N ASN A 349 16.11 16.39 18.31
CA ASN A 349 16.91 17.27 17.45
C ASN A 349 17.94 18.08 18.23
N THR A 350 17.54 18.62 19.39
CA THR A 350 18.42 19.42 20.27
C THR A 350 19.63 18.62 20.77
N ILE A 351 19.45 17.33 21.08
CA ILE A 351 20.54 16.43 21.51
C ILE A 351 21.25 15.73 20.34
N GLY A 352 20.94 16.08 19.09
CA GLY A 352 21.62 15.58 17.89
C GLY A 352 21.23 14.16 17.46
N LEU A 353 20.13 13.60 17.99
CA LEU A 353 19.62 12.28 17.59
C LEU A 353 18.66 12.33 16.40
N LEU A 354 18.12 13.52 16.07
CA LEU A 354 17.27 13.75 14.90
C LEU A 354 17.88 14.87 14.03
N GLU A 355 18.16 14.60 12.76
CA GLU A 355 18.84 15.57 11.87
C GLU A 355 17.93 16.72 11.42
N THR A 356 16.70 16.42 11.02
CA THR A 356 15.72 17.39 10.52
C THR A 356 14.50 17.43 11.43
N LEU A 357 14.17 18.62 11.92
CA LEU A 357 12.92 18.86 12.64
C LEU A 357 11.80 19.12 11.62
N THR A 358 10.91 18.14 11.45
CA THR A 358 9.69 18.32 10.65
C THR A 358 8.56 18.79 11.56
N ASP A 359 7.97 19.95 11.25
CA ASP A 359 6.89 20.56 12.04
C ASP A 359 5.62 20.63 11.19
N ASP A 360 4.99 19.47 10.97
CA ASP A 360 3.75 19.33 10.21
C ASP A 360 2.75 18.43 10.94
N ASN A 361 1.45 18.64 10.64
CA ASN A 361 0.36 17.95 11.34
C ASN A 361 0.40 16.42 11.13
N GLU A 362 0.80 15.93 9.96
CA GLU A 362 0.80 14.50 9.67
C GLU A 362 1.88 13.78 10.50
N THR A 363 3.06 14.39 10.62
CA THR A 363 4.13 13.91 11.52
C THR A 363 3.69 13.93 12.98
N ASP A 364 2.98 14.98 13.43
CA ASP A 364 2.44 15.06 14.79
C ASP A 364 1.42 13.94 15.08
N ILE A 365 0.52 13.65 14.14
CA ILE A 365 -0.46 12.57 14.27
C ILE A 365 0.23 11.21 14.35
N ASN A 366 1.26 10.96 13.52
CA ASN A 366 2.07 9.74 13.59
C ASN A 366 2.64 9.57 15.01
N TYR A 367 3.33 10.58 15.55
CA TYR A 367 3.90 10.57 16.90
C TYR A 367 2.84 10.35 17.99
N LEU A 368 1.76 11.13 17.96
CA LEU A 368 0.70 11.07 18.96
C LEU A 368 -0.04 9.73 18.97
N LEU A 369 -0.21 9.10 17.81
CA LEU A 369 -0.81 7.76 17.75
C LEU A 369 0.11 6.70 18.37
N LYS A 370 1.43 6.75 18.10
CA LYS A 370 2.41 5.88 18.75
C LYS A 370 2.35 6.03 20.28
N MET A 371 2.31 7.27 20.75
CA MET A 371 2.16 7.60 22.17
C MET A 371 0.82 7.13 22.75
N ALA A 372 -0.27 7.18 21.97
CA ALA A 372 -1.58 6.72 22.42
C ALA A 372 -1.62 5.18 22.57
N LEU A 373 -1.02 4.45 21.63
CA LEU A 373 -0.88 3.00 21.71
C LEU A 373 -0.04 2.54 22.91
N GLU A 374 0.85 3.39 23.42
CA GLU A 374 1.62 3.11 24.63
C GLU A 374 0.88 3.55 25.89
N LYS A 375 0.50 4.83 25.99
CA LYS A 375 0.00 5.43 27.24
C LYS A 375 -1.50 5.27 27.42
N ILE A 376 -2.30 5.49 26.38
CA ILE A 376 -3.77 5.42 26.44
C ILE A 376 -4.25 3.97 26.48
N ALA A 377 -3.66 3.09 25.67
CA ALA A 377 -3.99 1.66 25.67
C ALA A 377 -3.77 0.97 27.03
N PHE A 378 -2.81 1.48 27.80
CA PHE A 378 -2.43 0.96 29.11
C PHE A 378 -3.40 1.34 30.23
N LEU A 379 -4.02 2.53 30.19
CA LEU A 379 -4.84 3.05 31.28
C LEU A 379 -5.93 2.08 31.74
N PRO A 380 -6.75 1.47 30.87
CA PRO A 380 -7.77 0.54 31.34
C PRO A 380 -7.19 -0.74 31.95
N PHE A 381 -6.03 -1.22 31.47
CA PHE A 381 -5.31 -2.34 32.10
C PHE A 381 -4.82 -1.98 33.51
N GLY A 382 -4.21 -0.79 33.64
CA GLY A 382 -3.75 -0.24 34.91
C GLY A 382 -4.87 -0.14 35.95
N TYR A 383 -6.05 0.29 35.49
CA TYR A 383 -7.26 0.41 36.30
C TYR A 383 -7.84 -0.95 36.73
N LEU A 384 -8.04 -1.88 35.79
CA LEU A 384 -8.79 -3.11 36.06
C LEU A 384 -8.04 -4.12 36.94
N ILE A 385 -6.70 -4.10 36.95
CA ILE A 385 -5.91 -5.09 37.70
C ILE A 385 -6.26 -5.02 39.19
N ASP A 386 -6.15 -3.83 39.78
CA ASP A 386 -6.39 -3.71 41.22
C ASP A 386 -7.88 -3.73 41.55
N GLN A 387 -8.78 -3.37 40.61
CA GLN A 387 -10.22 -3.64 40.75
C GLN A 387 -10.47 -5.14 40.96
N TRP A 388 -9.85 -6.00 40.14
CA TRP A 388 -9.91 -7.45 40.32
C TRP A 388 -9.33 -7.88 41.67
N ARG A 389 -8.15 -7.35 42.04
CA ARG A 389 -7.49 -7.72 43.31
C ARG A 389 -8.26 -7.27 44.55
N TRP A 390 -8.88 -6.10 44.52
CA TRP A 390 -9.76 -5.62 45.59
C TRP A 390 -10.99 -6.52 45.74
N GLY A 391 -11.55 -6.98 44.62
CA GLY A 391 -12.58 -8.02 44.62
C GLY A 391 -12.10 -9.34 45.27
N VAL A 392 -10.87 -9.76 44.96
CA VAL A 392 -10.27 -10.97 45.57
C VAL A 392 -10.02 -10.80 47.07
N PHE A 393 -9.41 -9.70 47.50
CA PHE A 393 -9.10 -9.45 48.91
C PHE A 393 -10.35 -9.27 49.77
N SER A 394 -11.39 -8.58 49.26
CA SER A 394 -12.67 -8.43 49.98
C SER A 394 -13.50 -9.73 50.00
N GLY A 395 -13.14 -10.73 49.19
CA GLY A 395 -13.91 -11.97 49.02
C GLY A 395 -15.08 -11.85 48.03
N TYR A 396 -15.29 -10.68 47.41
CA TYR A 396 -16.28 -10.51 46.33
C TYR A 396 -16.01 -11.42 45.13
N THR A 397 -14.74 -11.65 44.82
CA THR A 397 -14.28 -12.59 43.79
C THR A 397 -13.71 -13.84 44.45
N PRO A 398 -14.47 -14.94 44.57
CA PRO A 398 -13.98 -16.17 45.19
C PRO A 398 -13.02 -16.94 44.26
N PRO A 399 -12.20 -17.87 44.79
CA PRO A 399 -11.22 -18.64 44.01
C PRO A 399 -11.78 -19.35 42.77
N GLU A 400 -13.04 -19.77 42.79
CA GLU A 400 -13.73 -20.45 41.70
C GLU A 400 -14.14 -19.51 40.56
N ARG A 401 -13.89 -18.20 40.70
CA ARG A 401 -14.19 -17.16 39.70
C ARG A 401 -12.99 -16.27 39.39
N TYR A 402 -11.79 -16.63 39.85
CA TYR A 402 -10.59 -15.83 39.63
C TYR A 402 -10.35 -15.55 38.15
N ASN A 403 -10.46 -16.57 37.29
CA ASN A 403 -10.12 -16.43 35.88
C ASN A 403 -11.25 -15.78 35.06
N ALA A 404 -12.51 -16.16 35.31
CA ALA A 404 -13.68 -15.62 34.65
C ALA A 404 -13.88 -14.13 34.98
N GLU A 405 -13.70 -13.72 36.24
CA GLU A 405 -13.82 -12.32 36.63
C GLU A 405 -12.69 -11.48 36.02
N TRP A 406 -11.47 -12.03 35.95
CA TRP A 406 -10.35 -11.39 35.28
C TRP A 406 -10.67 -11.08 33.81
N TRP A 407 -11.16 -12.07 33.06
CA TRP A 407 -11.52 -11.88 31.65
C TRP A 407 -12.75 -10.99 31.46
N TYR A 408 -13.75 -11.07 32.35
CA TYR A 408 -14.88 -10.15 32.35
C TYR A 408 -14.42 -8.69 32.48
N LEU A 409 -13.53 -8.39 33.45
CA LEU A 409 -13.01 -7.04 33.65
C LEU A 409 -12.11 -6.60 32.48
N ARG A 410 -11.29 -7.50 31.92
CA ARG A 410 -10.50 -7.27 30.70
C ARG A 410 -11.39 -6.88 29.53
N THR A 411 -12.47 -7.61 29.28
CA THR A 411 -13.40 -7.27 28.20
C THR A 411 -14.19 -6.00 28.52
N LYS A 412 -14.67 -5.81 29.76
CA LYS A 412 -15.44 -4.62 30.17
C LYS A 412 -14.66 -3.31 30.07
N TYR A 413 -13.38 -3.29 30.44
CA TYR A 413 -12.60 -2.06 30.48
C TYR A 413 -11.64 -1.91 29.30
N GLN A 414 -11.05 -3.00 28.78
CA GLN A 414 -10.16 -2.92 27.62
C GLN A 414 -10.84 -3.29 26.30
N GLY A 415 -11.95 -4.01 26.28
CA GLY A 415 -12.46 -4.58 25.04
C GLY A 415 -11.50 -5.61 24.45
N ILE A 416 -10.84 -6.38 25.33
CA ILE A 416 -9.91 -7.46 24.97
C ILE A 416 -10.49 -8.79 25.45
N CYS A 417 -10.44 -9.80 24.59
CA CYS A 417 -10.86 -11.17 24.89
C CYS A 417 -9.66 -12.13 24.92
N PRO A 418 -9.80 -13.29 25.60
CA PRO A 418 -8.81 -14.34 25.47
C PRO A 418 -8.84 -14.89 24.03
N PRO A 419 -7.69 -15.23 23.46
CA PRO A 419 -7.62 -15.70 22.08
C PRO A 419 -8.03 -17.16 21.90
N VAL A 420 -8.14 -17.90 23.01
CA VAL A 420 -8.69 -19.25 23.09
C VAL A 420 -9.55 -19.35 24.33
N ARG A 421 -10.48 -20.31 24.37
CA ARG A 421 -11.34 -20.51 25.55
C ARG A 421 -10.50 -20.77 26.81
N ARG A 422 -10.68 -19.93 27.85
CA ARG A 422 -10.03 -20.09 29.17
C ARG A 422 -11.06 -20.47 30.22
N THR A 423 -10.84 -21.57 30.91
CA THR A 423 -11.72 -22.06 31.98
C THR A 423 -11.16 -21.72 33.38
N GLU A 424 -11.96 -22.03 34.40
CA GLU A 424 -11.56 -22.59 35.69
C GLU A 424 -10.09 -22.96 35.87
N GLU A 425 -9.64 -23.97 35.13
CA GLU A 425 -8.36 -24.65 35.36
C GLU A 425 -7.12 -23.76 35.14
N PHE A 426 -7.30 -22.62 34.47
CA PHE A 426 -6.26 -21.62 34.23
C PHE A 426 -6.24 -20.55 35.32
N PHE A 427 -5.15 -19.81 35.39
CA PHE A 427 -5.02 -18.66 36.27
C PHE A 427 -4.20 -17.58 35.56
N ASP A 428 -4.81 -16.99 34.54
CA ASP A 428 -4.22 -15.96 33.69
C ASP A 428 -3.75 -14.71 34.43
N PRO A 429 -4.43 -14.19 35.48
CA PRO A 429 -3.86 -13.12 36.29
C PRO A 429 -2.50 -13.49 36.89
N GLY A 430 -2.28 -14.76 37.25
CA GLY A 430 -1.00 -15.24 37.78
C GLY A 430 0.16 -15.13 36.78
N ALA A 431 -0.10 -15.04 35.48
CA ALA A 431 0.92 -14.84 34.45
C ALA A 431 1.52 -13.43 34.43
N LYS A 432 0.96 -12.48 35.20
CA LYS A 432 1.46 -11.11 35.35
C LYS A 432 2.20 -10.98 36.68
N TYR A 433 3.52 -10.79 36.65
CA TYR A 433 4.41 -10.73 37.82
C TYR A 433 3.89 -9.92 39.03
N HIS A 434 3.21 -8.80 38.79
CA HIS A 434 2.72 -7.93 39.86
C HIS A 434 1.64 -8.58 40.75
N ILE A 435 0.94 -9.59 40.23
CA ILE A 435 -0.05 -10.37 40.97
C ILE A 435 0.64 -11.27 42.02
N PRO A 436 1.50 -12.26 41.66
CA PRO A 436 2.22 -13.05 42.65
C PRO A 436 3.27 -12.25 43.44
N GLY A 437 3.83 -11.18 42.87
CA GLY A 437 4.75 -10.26 43.56
C GLY A 437 4.08 -9.28 44.53
N ASN A 438 2.76 -9.39 44.70
CA ASN A 438 1.92 -8.56 45.57
C ASN A 438 2.17 -7.04 45.49
N THR A 439 2.42 -6.51 44.29
CA THR A 439 2.68 -5.07 44.10
C THR A 439 1.42 -4.39 43.56
N PRO A 440 0.84 -3.39 44.27
CA PRO A 440 -0.33 -2.64 43.79
C PRO A 440 -0.08 -2.00 42.43
N TYR A 441 -0.95 -2.25 41.47
CA TYR A 441 -0.80 -1.81 40.08
C TYR A 441 -1.47 -0.46 39.79
N ILE A 442 -2.44 -0.05 40.62
CA ILE A 442 -3.21 1.20 40.45
C ILE A 442 -2.33 2.45 40.50
N ARG A 443 -1.13 2.33 41.08
CA ARG A 443 -0.10 3.37 41.06
C ARG A 443 0.20 3.89 39.66
N TYR A 444 0.21 3.00 38.66
CA TYR A 444 0.51 3.37 37.27
C TYR A 444 -0.65 4.11 36.61
N PHE A 445 -1.90 3.76 36.94
CA PHE A 445 -3.07 4.53 36.48
C PHE A 445 -3.02 5.95 37.02
N VAL A 446 -2.79 6.10 38.33
CA VAL A 446 -2.66 7.42 38.98
C VAL A 446 -1.46 8.19 38.43
N SER A 447 -0.32 7.50 38.22
CA SER A 447 0.87 8.06 37.58
C SER A 447 0.53 8.74 36.27
N PHE A 448 -0.22 8.03 35.42
CA PHE A 448 -0.50 8.52 34.09
C PHE A 448 -1.44 9.71 34.08
N ILE A 449 -2.29 9.90 35.08
CA ILE A 449 -3.08 11.13 35.19
C ILE A 449 -2.19 12.28 35.67
N LEU A 450 -1.43 12.05 36.74
CA LEU A 450 -0.60 13.08 37.36
C LEU A 450 0.54 13.55 36.45
N GLN A 451 1.18 12.66 35.68
CA GLN A 451 2.29 13.02 34.79
C GLN A 451 1.91 14.13 33.81
N PHE A 452 0.69 14.11 33.23
CA PHE A 452 0.26 15.14 32.27
C PHE A 452 -0.13 16.44 32.98
N GLN A 453 -0.70 16.37 34.19
CA GLN A 453 -0.95 17.56 34.99
C GLN A 453 0.37 18.25 35.40
N PHE A 454 1.41 17.47 35.76
CA PHE A 454 2.75 17.98 35.97
C PHE A 454 3.32 18.56 34.68
N HIS A 455 3.28 17.82 33.57
CA HIS A 455 3.79 18.27 32.28
C HIS A 455 3.20 19.63 31.88
N GLN A 456 1.87 19.77 31.94
CA GLN A 456 1.18 21.03 31.64
C GLN A 456 1.71 22.19 32.48
N LYS A 457 1.89 21.99 33.79
CA LYS A 457 2.42 23.05 34.66
C LYS A 457 3.89 23.35 34.38
N LEU A 458 4.72 22.33 34.16
CA LEU A 458 6.14 22.48 33.87
C LEU A 458 6.34 23.22 32.55
N CYS A 459 5.54 22.92 31.53
CA CYS A 459 5.52 23.62 30.26
C CYS A 459 5.13 25.10 30.40
N GLN A 460 4.11 25.40 31.21
CA GLN A 460 3.71 26.78 31.48
C GLN A 460 4.84 27.58 32.14
N VAL A 461 5.53 27.02 33.14
CA VAL A 461 6.64 27.73 33.81
C VAL A 461 7.91 27.78 32.97
N ALA A 462 8.08 26.83 32.05
CA ALA A 462 9.14 26.86 31.03
C ALA A 462 8.86 27.89 29.91
N GLY A 463 7.69 28.53 29.90
CA GLY A 463 7.32 29.56 28.92
C GLY A 463 6.84 29.01 27.57
N HIS A 464 6.42 27.74 27.52
CA HIS A 464 5.88 27.13 26.30
C HIS A 464 4.47 27.66 25.98
N THR A 465 4.25 28.08 24.73
CA THR A 465 2.97 28.65 24.25
C THR A 465 2.27 27.82 23.18
N GLY A 466 2.92 26.76 22.68
CA GLY A 466 2.38 25.88 21.65
C GLY A 466 1.55 24.72 22.21
N PRO A 467 1.16 23.75 21.36
CA PRO A 467 0.48 22.53 21.79
C PRO A 467 1.28 21.78 22.86
N LEU A 468 0.60 21.20 23.85
CA LEU A 468 1.23 20.58 25.01
C LEU A 468 2.18 19.42 24.63
N HIS A 469 1.86 18.67 23.58
CA HIS A 469 2.71 17.56 23.10
C HIS A 469 4.03 17.99 22.43
N LYS A 470 4.19 19.28 22.12
CA LYS A 470 5.44 19.85 21.58
C LYS A 470 6.33 20.47 22.64
N CYS A 471 5.88 20.47 23.89
CA CYS A 471 6.64 21.06 24.98
C CYS A 471 7.85 20.21 25.35
N ASP A 472 9.00 20.86 25.40
CA ASP A 472 10.25 20.33 25.96
C ASP A 472 10.71 21.26 27.07
N ILE A 473 10.83 20.74 28.30
CA ILE A 473 11.24 21.50 29.48
C ILE A 473 12.76 21.55 29.67
N TYR A 474 13.52 20.88 28.80
CA TYR A 474 14.98 20.82 28.86
C TYR A 474 15.60 22.21 29.04
N ARG A 475 16.56 22.33 29.98
CA ARG A 475 17.22 23.59 30.39
C ARG A 475 16.32 24.64 31.07
N SER A 476 15.08 24.32 31.42
CA SER A 476 14.23 25.22 32.23
C SER A 476 14.48 25.02 33.72
N THR A 477 15.31 25.88 34.31
CA THR A 477 15.52 25.90 35.76
C THR A 477 14.27 26.28 36.54
N GLN A 478 13.31 26.99 35.91
CA GLN A 478 12.01 27.27 36.51
C GLN A 478 11.16 26.00 36.66
N ALA A 479 11.15 25.14 35.63
CA ALA A 479 10.50 23.83 35.70
C ALA A 479 11.19 22.94 36.74
N GLY A 480 12.52 22.93 36.77
CA GLY A 480 13.28 22.19 37.78
C GLY A 480 13.02 22.65 39.22
N ALA A 481 12.85 23.94 39.48
CA ALA A 481 12.50 24.44 40.81
C ALA A 481 11.12 23.93 41.30
N VAL A 482 10.16 23.76 40.39
CA VAL A 482 8.86 23.14 40.70
C VAL A 482 9.06 21.66 41.04
N LEU A 483 9.82 20.92 40.23
CA LEU A 483 10.15 19.51 40.48
C LEU A 483 10.87 19.32 41.81
N GLU A 484 11.90 20.12 42.11
CA GLU A 484 12.66 20.04 43.35
C GLU A 484 11.77 20.23 44.58
N LYS A 485 10.89 21.25 44.57
CA LYS A 485 9.94 21.53 45.65
C LYS A 485 9.03 20.31 45.91
N VAL A 486 8.57 19.68 44.84
CA VAL A 486 7.70 18.51 44.89
C VAL A 486 8.45 17.28 45.42
N LEU A 487 9.63 16.98 44.88
CA LEU A 487 10.46 15.84 45.24
C LEU A 487 10.92 15.90 46.71
N ARG A 488 11.30 17.09 47.20
CA ARG A 488 11.78 17.31 48.57
C ARG A 488 10.73 17.05 49.65
N ALA A 489 9.44 17.17 49.30
CA ALA A 489 8.34 16.96 50.24
C ALA A 489 8.23 15.49 50.69
N GLY A 490 8.65 14.53 49.86
CA GLY A 490 8.44 13.11 50.16
C GLY A 490 6.97 12.81 50.51
N SER A 491 6.76 11.97 51.51
CA SER A 491 5.44 11.75 52.12
C SER A 491 5.27 12.49 53.44
N SER A 492 5.96 13.62 53.64
CA SER A 492 5.90 14.38 54.89
C SER A 492 4.63 15.23 55.02
N ARG A 493 3.84 15.36 53.94
CA ARG A 493 2.60 16.13 53.86
C ARG A 493 1.57 15.37 53.01
N PRO A 494 0.26 15.61 53.20
CA PRO A 494 -0.76 15.03 52.34
C PRO A 494 -0.52 15.36 50.87
N TRP A 495 -0.70 14.38 49.98
CA TRP A 495 -0.39 14.55 48.56
C TRP A 495 -1.22 15.64 47.89
N THR A 496 -2.44 15.88 48.38
CA THR A 496 -3.35 16.94 47.88
C THR A 496 -2.80 18.33 48.15
N GLU A 497 -2.13 18.55 49.29
CA GLU A 497 -1.45 19.80 49.62
C GLU A 497 -0.20 20.00 48.76
N VAL A 498 0.59 18.93 48.58
CA VAL A 498 1.78 18.97 47.70
C VAL A 498 1.37 19.29 46.27
N LEU A 499 0.27 18.71 45.78
CA LEU A 499 -0.28 18.98 44.45
C LEU A 499 -0.79 20.42 44.34
N GLN A 500 -1.49 20.93 45.36
CA GLN A 500 -1.98 22.31 45.39
C GLN A 500 -0.82 23.32 45.35
N ASP A 501 0.24 23.05 46.12
CA ASP A 501 1.45 23.88 46.18
C ASP A 501 2.24 23.92 44.88
N ALA A 502 2.15 22.88 44.06
CA ALA A 502 2.89 22.73 42.82
C ALA A 502 2.08 23.18 41.60
N LEU A 503 0.83 22.74 41.51
CA LEU A 503 -0.02 22.87 40.32
C LEU A 503 -1.13 23.91 40.49
N GLY A 504 -1.45 24.30 41.74
CA GLY A 504 -2.61 25.16 42.03
C GLY A 504 -3.94 24.39 42.11
N THR A 505 -3.92 23.06 42.16
CA THR A 505 -5.09 22.19 42.33
C THR A 505 -4.80 21.06 43.30
N ASN A 506 -5.81 20.65 44.08
CA ASN A 506 -5.74 19.52 45.00
C ASN A 506 -6.44 18.26 44.48
N LYS A 507 -6.82 18.23 43.19
CA LYS A 507 -7.54 17.12 42.55
C LYS A 507 -6.78 16.53 41.37
N MET A 508 -6.89 15.22 41.22
CA MET A 508 -6.53 14.51 39.99
C MET A 508 -7.57 14.79 38.90
N ASP A 509 -7.12 15.08 37.69
CA ASP A 509 -7.95 15.39 36.54
C ASP A 509 -7.27 15.02 35.21
N ALA A 510 -8.02 14.36 34.31
CA ALA A 510 -7.47 13.87 33.05
C ALA A 510 -7.40 14.94 31.93
N SER A 511 -7.83 16.18 32.16
CA SER A 511 -7.94 17.19 31.10
C SER A 511 -6.60 17.51 30.43
N ALA A 512 -5.50 17.56 31.18
CA ALA A 512 -4.16 17.78 30.60
C ALA A 512 -3.73 16.62 29.67
N LEU A 513 -4.09 15.38 30.02
CA LEU A 513 -3.88 14.22 29.17
C LEU A 513 -4.74 14.30 27.91
N MET A 514 -6.03 14.66 28.06
CA MET A 514 -6.94 14.83 26.92
C MET A 514 -6.47 15.95 25.98
N GLU A 515 -5.96 17.06 26.51
CA GLU A 515 -5.38 18.16 25.75
C GLU A 515 -4.14 17.71 24.96
N TYR A 516 -3.24 16.94 25.58
CA TYR A 516 -2.05 16.40 24.93
C TYR A 516 -2.42 15.57 23.68
N PHE A 517 -3.43 14.71 23.78
CA PHE A 517 -3.87 13.81 22.71
C PHE A 517 -4.99 14.38 21.83
N GLN A 518 -5.37 15.65 21.99
CA GLN A 518 -6.49 16.23 21.26
C GLN A 518 -6.35 16.10 19.72
N PRO A 519 -5.17 16.35 19.10
CA PRO A 519 -5.03 16.24 17.64
C PRO A 519 -5.31 14.82 17.13
N VAL A 520 -4.72 13.80 17.75
CA VAL A 520 -4.96 12.39 17.36
C VAL A 520 -6.38 11.95 17.70
N THR A 521 -6.99 12.48 18.76
CA THR A 521 -8.40 12.20 19.08
C THR A 521 -9.33 12.66 17.97
N THR A 522 -9.16 13.90 17.50
CA THR A 522 -9.95 14.45 16.39
C THR A 522 -9.70 13.67 15.10
N TRP A 523 -8.45 13.29 14.82
CA TRP A 523 -8.13 12.48 13.65
C TRP A 523 -8.77 11.09 13.70
N LEU A 524 -8.69 10.38 14.83
CA LEU A 524 -9.31 9.06 15.03
C LEU A 524 -10.83 9.10 14.85
N GLN A 525 -11.49 10.14 15.39
CA GLN A 525 -12.93 10.33 15.22
C GLN A 525 -13.33 10.46 13.75
N GLU A 526 -12.56 11.21 12.96
CA GLU A 526 -12.82 11.36 11.53
C GLU A 526 -12.58 10.05 10.78
N GLN A 527 -11.48 9.34 11.06
CA GLN A 527 -11.20 8.05 10.41
C GLN A 527 -12.29 7.02 10.70
N ASN A 528 -12.67 6.87 11.97
CA ASN A 528 -13.74 5.95 12.38
C ASN A 528 -15.09 6.31 11.74
N ARG A 529 -15.36 7.61 11.53
CA ARG A 529 -16.56 8.08 10.83
C ARG A 529 -16.53 7.75 9.33
N LEU A 530 -15.36 7.84 8.69
CA LEU A 530 -15.20 7.53 7.26
C LEU A 530 -15.43 6.04 6.96
N THR A 531 -15.14 5.16 7.91
CA THR A 531 -15.31 3.70 7.75
C THR A 531 -16.54 3.12 8.47
N ASP A 532 -17.38 3.99 9.05
CA ASP A 532 -18.60 3.62 9.80
C ASP A 532 -18.32 2.62 10.95
N GLU A 533 -17.28 2.89 11.75
CA GLU A 533 -16.91 2.02 12.87
C GLU A 533 -17.87 2.07 14.05
N THR A 534 -18.12 0.91 14.65
CA THR A 534 -18.81 0.80 15.94
C THR A 534 -17.85 1.18 17.07
N LEU A 535 -18.17 2.21 17.85
CA LEU A 535 -17.42 2.51 19.07
C LEU A 535 -17.78 1.51 20.18
N GLY A 536 -16.78 0.86 20.76
CA GLY A 536 -16.95 -0.20 21.75
C GLY A 536 -17.21 -1.57 21.11
N TRP A 537 -17.65 -2.52 21.92
CA TRP A 537 -17.79 -3.94 21.55
C TRP A 537 -19.14 -4.50 22.01
N PRO A 538 -20.24 -4.23 21.28
CA PRO A 538 -21.56 -4.76 21.62
C PRO A 538 -21.61 -6.30 21.60
N ASP A 539 -20.81 -6.96 20.77
CA ASP A 539 -20.66 -8.42 20.76
C ASP A 539 -19.69 -8.86 21.87
N PHE A 540 -20.07 -8.61 23.13
CA PHE A 540 -19.21 -8.74 24.30
C PHE A 540 -18.57 -10.13 24.45
N ASP A 541 -19.34 -11.19 24.17
CA ASP A 541 -18.92 -12.58 24.35
C ASP A 541 -18.20 -13.18 23.13
N TRP A 542 -17.95 -12.39 22.08
CA TRP A 542 -17.30 -12.89 20.88
C TRP A 542 -15.84 -13.26 21.15
N MET A 543 -15.44 -14.42 20.63
CA MET A 543 -14.06 -14.94 20.66
C MET A 543 -13.68 -15.46 19.28
N PRO A 544 -12.40 -15.37 18.89
CA PRO A 544 -11.95 -15.90 17.61
C PRO A 544 -11.95 -17.45 17.61
N PRO A 545 -12.10 -18.09 16.44
CA PRO A 545 -11.93 -19.53 16.31
C PRO A 545 -10.45 -19.94 16.46
N VAL A 546 -10.21 -21.17 16.92
CA VAL A 546 -8.85 -21.76 16.92
C VAL A 546 -8.47 -22.08 15.47
N PRO A 547 -7.29 -21.66 14.97
CA PRO A 547 -6.85 -21.96 13.61
C PRO A 547 -6.74 -23.46 13.33
N GLU A 548 -7.11 -23.89 12.12
CA GLU A 548 -6.91 -25.27 11.67
C GLU A 548 -5.41 -25.62 11.60
N GLY A 549 -5.04 -26.81 12.09
CA GLY A 549 -3.64 -27.28 12.15
C GLY A 549 -2.77 -26.67 13.27
N TYR A 550 -3.33 -25.83 14.15
CA TYR A 550 -2.62 -25.32 15.33
C TYR A 550 -2.17 -26.47 16.27
N PRO A 551 -0.93 -26.48 16.79
CA PRO A 551 0.03 -25.36 16.88
C PRO A 551 1.08 -25.25 15.76
N GLU A 552 1.01 -26.06 14.70
CA GLU A 552 2.06 -26.10 13.67
C GLU A 552 1.90 -24.97 12.62
N ASP A 553 2.97 -24.18 12.41
CA ASP A 553 3.06 -23.13 11.38
C ASP A 553 3.60 -23.69 10.03
N VAL A 554 3.23 -24.93 9.75
CA VAL A 554 3.80 -25.75 8.66
C VAL A 554 3.33 -25.27 7.28
N ASP A 555 2.23 -24.52 7.22
CA ASP A 555 1.56 -24.12 5.99
C ASP A 555 2.39 -23.14 5.12
N GLU A 556 2.94 -22.06 5.69
CA GLU A 556 3.77 -21.12 4.92
C GLU A 556 5.12 -21.74 4.52
N THR A 557 5.69 -22.62 5.35
CA THR A 557 6.93 -23.33 5.02
C THR A 557 6.72 -24.31 3.87
N GLN A 558 5.61 -25.05 3.88
CA GLN A 558 5.20 -25.92 2.77
C GLN A 558 4.93 -25.09 1.51
N ALA A 559 4.24 -23.96 1.62
CA ALA A 559 4.03 -23.04 0.51
C ALA A 559 5.35 -22.57 -0.11
N LYS A 560 6.35 -22.19 0.69
CA LYS A 560 7.68 -21.80 0.19
C LYS A 560 8.37 -22.93 -0.57
N GLN A 561 8.28 -24.17 -0.08
CA GLN A 561 8.83 -25.35 -0.79
C GLN A 561 8.09 -25.61 -2.11
N PHE A 562 6.76 -25.56 -2.08
CA PHE A 562 5.90 -25.67 -3.26
C PHE A 562 6.22 -24.61 -4.32
N LEU A 563 6.41 -23.34 -3.91
CA LEU A 563 6.76 -22.26 -4.82
C LEU A 563 8.17 -22.41 -5.41
N ALA A 564 9.13 -22.94 -4.65
CA ALA A 564 10.46 -23.23 -5.16
C ALA A 564 10.43 -24.32 -6.23
N GLU A 565 9.65 -25.38 -6.01
CA GLU A 565 9.41 -26.44 -6.99
C GLU A 565 8.71 -25.90 -8.25
N TYR A 566 7.63 -25.14 -8.08
CA TYR A 566 6.94 -24.44 -9.17
C TYR A 566 7.91 -23.61 -10.00
N ASN A 567 8.74 -22.78 -9.34
CA ASN A 567 9.67 -21.90 -10.05
C ASN A 567 10.64 -22.68 -10.93
N SER A 568 11.21 -23.78 -10.42
CA SER A 568 12.15 -24.61 -11.17
C SER A 568 11.52 -25.34 -12.36
N THR A 569 10.30 -25.85 -12.19
CA THR A 569 9.58 -26.60 -13.23
C THR A 569 8.99 -25.67 -14.28
N ALA A 570 8.48 -24.51 -13.87
CA ALA A 570 7.96 -23.48 -14.77
C ALA A 570 9.04 -22.92 -15.70
N GLU A 571 10.26 -22.65 -15.21
CA GLU A 571 11.38 -22.22 -16.07
C GLU A 571 11.64 -23.21 -17.22
N THR A 572 11.49 -24.51 -16.98
CA THR A 572 11.69 -25.55 -18.00
C THR A 572 10.52 -25.60 -18.99
N VAL A 573 9.29 -25.64 -18.47
CA VAL A 573 8.08 -25.80 -19.30
C VAL A 573 7.81 -24.54 -20.14
N TRP A 574 8.00 -23.36 -19.55
CA TRP A 574 7.80 -22.08 -20.24
C TRP A 574 8.87 -21.87 -21.31
N ASN A 575 10.14 -22.21 -21.03
CA ASN A 575 11.19 -22.18 -22.05
C ASN A 575 10.87 -23.06 -23.27
N ALA A 576 10.42 -24.30 -23.04
CA ALA A 576 10.06 -25.23 -24.12
C ALA A 576 8.91 -24.71 -24.99
N TYR A 577 7.89 -24.10 -24.36
CA TYR A 577 6.81 -23.44 -25.10
C TYR A 577 7.30 -22.21 -25.87
N THR A 578 8.10 -21.34 -25.24
CA THR A 578 8.62 -20.13 -25.88
C THR A 578 9.49 -20.46 -27.09
N GLU A 579 10.33 -21.50 -27.04
CA GLU A 579 11.09 -21.96 -28.21
C GLU A 579 10.19 -22.46 -29.35
N ALA A 580 9.15 -23.23 -29.04
CA ALA A 580 8.20 -23.70 -30.05
C ALA A 580 7.40 -22.54 -30.67
N SER A 581 6.98 -21.58 -29.85
CA SER A 581 6.29 -20.36 -30.29
C SER A 581 7.19 -19.47 -31.15
N TRP A 582 8.45 -19.30 -30.77
CA TRP A 582 9.45 -18.59 -31.55
C TRP A 582 9.68 -19.24 -32.92
N ALA A 583 9.81 -20.58 -32.96
CA ALA A 583 9.97 -21.33 -34.20
C ALA A 583 8.80 -21.15 -35.16
N TYR A 584 7.57 -21.08 -34.65
CA TYR A 584 6.38 -20.78 -35.44
C TYR A 584 6.38 -19.33 -35.94
N ASN A 585 6.61 -18.37 -35.04
CA ASN A 585 6.58 -16.93 -35.36
C ASN A 585 7.66 -16.50 -36.37
N THR A 586 8.79 -17.22 -36.41
CA THR A 586 9.90 -16.97 -37.34
C THR A 586 9.94 -17.93 -38.53
N ASN A 587 9.01 -18.89 -38.61
CA ASN A 587 8.85 -19.80 -39.74
C ASN A 587 7.43 -20.40 -39.72
N ILE A 588 6.48 -19.71 -40.34
CA ILE A 588 5.06 -20.06 -40.32
C ILE A 588 4.81 -21.27 -41.23
N ASN A 589 4.53 -22.43 -40.61
CA ASN A 589 4.11 -23.64 -41.31
C ASN A 589 3.31 -24.56 -40.37
N GLU A 590 2.60 -25.54 -40.93
CA GLU A 590 1.72 -26.43 -40.16
C GLU A 590 2.48 -27.30 -39.15
N GLN A 591 3.70 -27.74 -39.47
CA GLN A 591 4.52 -28.53 -38.56
C GLN A 591 4.88 -27.74 -37.29
N ASN A 592 5.39 -26.52 -37.43
CA ASN A 592 5.71 -25.64 -36.31
C ASN A 592 4.47 -25.25 -35.52
N LYS A 593 3.32 -25.03 -36.19
CA LYS A 593 2.04 -24.77 -35.54
C LYS A 593 1.64 -25.91 -34.61
N GLN A 594 1.70 -27.15 -35.08
CA GLN A 594 1.34 -28.33 -34.27
C GLN A 594 2.27 -28.51 -33.07
N ILE A 595 3.59 -28.32 -33.26
CA ILE A 595 4.58 -28.39 -32.17
C ILE A 595 4.29 -27.30 -31.12
N MET A 596 4.03 -26.06 -31.55
CA MET A 596 3.67 -24.96 -30.65
C MET A 596 2.40 -25.27 -29.86
N LEU A 597 1.35 -25.80 -30.51
CA LEU A 597 0.10 -26.17 -29.85
C LEU A 597 0.28 -27.31 -28.85
N GLU A 598 1.10 -28.32 -29.16
CA GLU A 598 1.46 -29.40 -28.24
C GLU A 598 2.16 -28.85 -26.99
N LYS A 599 3.17 -27.99 -27.16
CA LYS A 599 3.87 -27.36 -26.03
C LYS A 599 3.00 -26.38 -25.24
N ASN A 600 2.05 -25.72 -25.89
CA ASN A 600 1.05 -24.90 -25.21
C ASN A 600 0.18 -25.75 -24.27
N LEU A 601 -0.24 -26.94 -24.70
CA LEU A 601 -1.01 -27.85 -23.87
C LEU A 601 -0.20 -28.39 -22.69
N GLU A 602 1.07 -28.72 -22.88
CA GLU A 602 1.98 -29.10 -21.77
C GLU A 602 2.09 -27.97 -20.74
N MET A 603 2.31 -26.73 -21.19
CA MET A 603 2.36 -25.56 -20.34
C MET A 603 1.03 -25.30 -19.61
N ALA A 604 -0.10 -25.41 -20.30
CA ALA A 604 -1.41 -25.23 -19.70
C ALA A 604 -1.70 -26.30 -18.63
N ASN A 605 -1.28 -27.55 -18.84
CA ASN A 605 -1.43 -28.60 -17.83
C ASN A 605 -0.57 -28.34 -16.59
N HIS A 606 0.66 -27.84 -16.78
CA HIS A 606 1.51 -27.38 -15.67
C HIS A 606 0.85 -26.24 -14.88
N THR A 607 0.39 -25.19 -15.58
CA THR A 607 -0.35 -24.07 -14.98
C THR A 607 -1.59 -24.54 -14.22
N LYS A 608 -2.37 -25.47 -14.79
CA LYS A 608 -3.57 -26.02 -14.15
C LYS A 608 -3.23 -26.80 -12.87
N THR A 609 -2.19 -27.62 -12.91
CA THR A 609 -1.77 -28.45 -11.77
C THR A 609 -1.31 -27.58 -10.60
N TYR A 610 -0.37 -26.67 -10.84
CA TYR A 610 0.14 -25.79 -9.78
C TYR A 610 -0.88 -24.74 -9.36
N GLY A 611 -1.73 -24.24 -10.27
CA GLY A 611 -2.78 -23.28 -9.92
C GLY A 611 -3.91 -23.88 -9.08
N LEU A 612 -4.28 -25.14 -9.30
CA LEU A 612 -5.24 -25.83 -8.44
C LEU A 612 -4.66 -26.14 -7.05
N GLU A 613 -3.36 -26.47 -6.98
CA GLU A 613 -2.68 -26.68 -5.71
C GLU A 613 -2.52 -25.37 -4.93
N SER A 614 -2.18 -24.26 -5.61
CA SER A 614 -2.03 -22.95 -4.98
C SER A 614 -3.32 -22.47 -4.30
N ARG A 615 -4.49 -22.78 -4.87
CA ARG A 615 -5.82 -22.48 -4.31
C ARG A 615 -6.11 -23.16 -2.96
N LYS A 616 -5.34 -24.20 -2.58
CA LYS A 616 -5.53 -24.89 -1.30
C LYS A 616 -4.89 -24.18 -0.11
N TYR A 617 -3.95 -23.26 -0.35
CA TYR A 617 -3.24 -22.54 0.71
C TYR A 617 -4.09 -21.38 1.25
N ASP A 618 -4.37 -21.36 2.55
CA ASP A 618 -4.99 -20.21 3.24
C ASP A 618 -3.92 -19.17 3.56
N THR A 619 -3.74 -18.22 2.64
CA THR A 619 -2.71 -17.17 2.77
C THR A 619 -3.01 -16.10 3.81
N THR A 620 -4.15 -16.16 4.52
CA THR A 620 -4.56 -15.15 5.50
C THR A 620 -3.47 -14.93 6.57
N ASP A 621 -2.92 -16.03 7.09
CA ASP A 621 -1.96 -16.02 8.20
C ASP A 621 -0.48 -15.90 7.76
N PHE A 622 -0.19 -15.93 6.45
CA PHE A 622 1.19 -15.92 5.95
C PHE A 622 1.87 -14.58 6.24
N GLN A 623 3.18 -14.58 6.40
CA GLN A 623 3.96 -13.39 6.74
C GLN A 623 4.71 -12.83 5.53
N ASP A 624 5.22 -13.71 4.66
CA ASP A 624 5.96 -13.29 3.48
C ASP A 624 5.01 -12.74 2.40
N PRO A 625 5.01 -11.42 2.11
CA PRO A 625 4.13 -10.84 1.10
C PRO A 625 4.43 -11.38 -0.29
N SER A 626 5.67 -11.83 -0.56
CA SER A 626 6.06 -12.42 -1.83
C SER A 626 5.35 -13.75 -2.05
N VAL A 627 5.28 -14.59 -1.00
CA VAL A 627 4.57 -15.88 -1.05
C VAL A 627 3.08 -15.65 -1.29
N LYS A 628 2.45 -14.73 -0.56
CA LYS A 628 1.04 -14.36 -0.77
C LYS A 628 0.79 -13.92 -2.21
N ARG A 629 1.64 -13.02 -2.72
CA ARG A 629 1.50 -12.44 -4.06
C ARG A 629 1.67 -13.49 -5.15
N ILE A 630 2.66 -14.38 -5.03
CA ILE A 630 2.87 -15.48 -5.97
C ILE A 630 1.68 -16.45 -5.93
N LEU A 631 1.25 -16.90 -4.74
CA LEU A 631 0.11 -17.81 -4.63
C LEU A 631 -1.17 -17.22 -5.20
N LYS A 632 -1.44 -15.93 -4.92
CA LYS A 632 -2.57 -15.21 -5.54
C LYS A 632 -2.48 -15.21 -7.06
N LYS A 633 -1.30 -14.92 -7.62
CA LYS A 633 -1.08 -14.95 -9.08
C LYS A 633 -1.28 -16.35 -9.66
N LEU A 634 -0.74 -17.40 -9.01
CA LEU A 634 -0.90 -18.78 -9.45
C LEU A 634 -2.34 -19.28 -9.34
N SER A 635 -3.13 -18.74 -8.40
CA SER A 635 -4.53 -19.13 -8.22
C SER A 635 -5.42 -18.73 -9.40
N ASP A 636 -4.95 -17.81 -10.25
CA ASP A 636 -5.55 -17.51 -11.54
C ASP A 636 -4.92 -18.38 -12.63
N LEU A 637 -5.69 -19.34 -13.15
CA LEU A 637 -5.22 -20.29 -14.15
C LEU A 637 -5.36 -19.76 -15.58
N GLU A 638 -5.90 -18.54 -15.74
CA GLU A 638 -6.23 -17.96 -17.04
C GLU A 638 -7.05 -18.94 -17.90
N ARG A 639 -6.69 -19.15 -19.17
CA ARG A 639 -7.36 -20.13 -20.05
C ARG A 639 -7.19 -21.59 -19.61
N ALA A 640 -6.17 -21.93 -18.82
CA ALA A 640 -5.88 -23.32 -18.44
C ALA A 640 -6.95 -23.94 -17.51
N VAL A 641 -7.82 -23.10 -16.92
CA VAL A 641 -8.98 -23.55 -16.15
C VAL A 641 -10.01 -24.29 -17.01
N LEU A 642 -10.05 -24.00 -18.32
CA LEU A 642 -11.01 -24.60 -19.24
C LEU A 642 -10.85 -26.13 -19.28
N PRO A 643 -11.93 -26.88 -19.57
CA PRO A 643 -11.81 -28.29 -19.89
C PRO A 643 -11.00 -28.48 -21.19
N ASP A 644 -10.40 -29.67 -21.34
CA ASP A 644 -9.39 -29.89 -22.39
C ASP A 644 -9.91 -29.70 -23.82
N ALA A 645 -11.20 -29.96 -24.07
CA ALA A 645 -11.81 -29.77 -25.39
C ALA A 645 -11.94 -28.27 -25.72
N GLU A 646 -12.49 -27.48 -24.80
CA GLU A 646 -12.65 -26.03 -24.92
C GLU A 646 -11.30 -25.31 -24.92
N LEU A 647 -10.30 -25.79 -24.16
CA LEU A 647 -8.94 -25.24 -24.19
C LEU A 647 -8.27 -25.45 -25.55
N LYS A 648 -8.41 -26.65 -26.14
CA LYS A 648 -7.93 -26.93 -27.51
C LYS A 648 -8.65 -26.07 -28.53
N GLU A 649 -9.97 -25.92 -28.41
CA GLU A 649 -10.76 -25.03 -29.26
C GLU A 649 -10.25 -23.59 -29.15
N TYR A 650 -10.10 -23.06 -27.93
CA TYR A 650 -9.61 -21.71 -27.67
C TYR A 650 -8.22 -21.47 -28.29
N ASN A 651 -7.28 -22.40 -28.08
CA ASN A 651 -5.92 -22.27 -28.60
C ASN A 651 -5.88 -22.33 -30.14
N ASN A 652 -6.66 -23.24 -30.75
CA ASN A 652 -6.77 -23.32 -32.21
C ASN A 652 -7.42 -22.07 -32.81
N LEU A 653 -8.46 -21.55 -32.15
CA LEU A 653 -9.17 -20.35 -32.58
C LEU A 653 -8.25 -19.14 -32.56
N LEU A 654 -7.51 -18.94 -31.47
CA LEU A 654 -6.54 -17.85 -31.34
C LEU A 654 -5.44 -17.93 -32.41
N ALA A 655 -4.80 -19.09 -32.56
CA ALA A 655 -3.76 -19.29 -33.58
C ALA A 655 -4.30 -19.08 -35.01
N SER A 656 -5.54 -19.48 -35.27
CA SER A 656 -6.16 -19.30 -36.59
C SER A 656 -6.51 -17.84 -36.86
N MET A 657 -7.04 -17.11 -35.88
CA MET A 657 -7.30 -15.68 -36.01
C MET A 657 -6.02 -14.89 -36.30
N GLU A 658 -4.93 -15.18 -35.56
CA GLU A 658 -3.62 -14.57 -35.77
C GLU A 658 -3.03 -14.90 -37.16
N THR A 659 -3.19 -16.15 -37.61
CA THR A 659 -2.74 -16.59 -38.94
C THR A 659 -3.51 -15.87 -40.04
N THR A 660 -4.86 -15.86 -39.97
CA THR A 660 -5.73 -15.18 -40.94
C THR A 660 -5.36 -13.70 -41.08
N TYR A 661 -5.07 -13.02 -39.97
CA TYR A 661 -4.59 -11.65 -40.00
C TYR A 661 -3.22 -11.54 -40.72
N SER A 662 -2.26 -12.38 -40.34
CA SER A 662 -0.87 -12.26 -40.78
C SER A 662 -0.64 -12.59 -42.25
N VAL A 663 -1.47 -13.47 -42.84
CA VAL A 663 -1.34 -13.88 -44.25
C VAL A 663 -2.31 -13.18 -45.20
N ALA A 664 -3.19 -12.31 -44.70
CA ALA A 664 -4.17 -11.58 -45.51
C ALA A 664 -3.49 -10.68 -46.55
N LYS A 665 -4.08 -10.63 -47.75
CA LYS A 665 -3.60 -9.81 -48.87
C LYS A 665 -4.78 -9.12 -49.56
N VAL A 666 -4.54 -7.92 -50.08
CA VAL A 666 -5.53 -7.12 -50.81
C VAL A 666 -5.16 -7.10 -52.29
N CYS A 667 -6.03 -7.58 -53.16
CA CYS A 667 -5.73 -7.72 -54.58
C CYS A 667 -6.36 -6.59 -55.42
N ARG A 668 -5.57 -6.02 -56.35
CA ARG A 668 -6.09 -5.07 -57.36
C ARG A 668 -6.77 -5.79 -58.53
N ASP A 669 -6.25 -6.97 -58.88
CA ASP A 669 -6.73 -7.91 -59.90
C ASP A 669 -6.32 -9.35 -59.51
N GLU A 670 -6.61 -10.36 -60.35
CA GLU A 670 -6.29 -11.77 -60.05
C GLU A 670 -4.79 -12.06 -59.87
N ASN A 671 -3.89 -11.19 -60.35
CA ASN A 671 -2.44 -11.44 -60.35
C ASN A 671 -1.64 -10.54 -59.39
N THR A 672 -2.22 -9.45 -58.89
CA THR A 672 -1.51 -8.44 -58.07
C THR A 672 -2.13 -8.31 -56.69
N CYS A 673 -1.55 -9.00 -55.70
CA CYS A 673 -2.00 -8.98 -54.30
C CYS A 673 -0.95 -8.38 -53.36
N LEU A 674 -1.39 -7.43 -52.54
CA LEU A 674 -0.55 -6.63 -51.65
C LEU A 674 -0.74 -7.10 -50.19
N PRO A 675 0.31 -7.58 -49.50
CA PRO A 675 0.26 -7.82 -48.06
C PRO A 675 0.23 -6.51 -47.26
N LEU A 676 -0.07 -6.58 -45.96
CA LEU A 676 -0.02 -5.42 -45.08
C LEU A 676 1.39 -4.79 -45.06
N ASP A 677 2.41 -5.61 -44.81
CA ASP A 677 3.80 -5.19 -44.70
C ASP A 677 4.68 -5.77 -45.83
N PRO A 678 5.41 -4.91 -46.58
CA PRO A 678 5.46 -3.45 -46.47
C PRO A 678 4.38 -2.72 -47.32
N ASP A 679 3.69 -3.41 -48.24
CA ASP A 679 3.02 -2.78 -49.38
C ASP A 679 1.86 -1.85 -49.00
N LEU A 680 0.86 -2.33 -48.25
CA LEU A 680 -0.29 -1.48 -47.88
C LEU A 680 0.11 -0.39 -46.89
N ASN A 681 1.00 -0.68 -45.93
CA ASN A 681 1.50 0.33 -45.01
C ASN A 681 2.26 1.46 -45.75
N LYS A 682 3.05 1.12 -46.77
CA LYS A 682 3.70 2.09 -47.65
C LYS A 682 2.68 2.97 -48.38
N ILE A 683 1.61 2.37 -48.94
CA ILE A 683 0.54 3.14 -49.60
C ILE A 683 -0.11 4.12 -48.61
N MET A 684 -0.46 3.65 -47.40
CA MET A 684 -1.10 4.49 -46.39
C MET A 684 -0.19 5.64 -45.92
N ALA A 685 1.12 5.43 -45.86
CA ALA A 685 2.10 6.42 -45.41
C ALA A 685 2.45 7.45 -46.49
N GLU A 686 2.67 7.02 -47.73
CA GLU A 686 3.22 7.87 -48.80
C GLU A 686 2.15 8.44 -49.75
N SER A 687 1.05 7.73 -49.98
CA SER A 687 0.04 8.18 -50.95
C SER A 687 -0.69 9.42 -50.44
N ARG A 688 -1.04 10.30 -51.38
CA ARG A 688 -1.84 11.51 -51.16
C ARG A 688 -3.06 11.54 -52.09
N ASP A 689 -3.36 10.41 -52.70
CA ASP A 689 -4.55 10.18 -53.52
C ASP A 689 -5.67 9.61 -52.64
N TYR A 690 -6.83 10.27 -52.65
CA TYR A 690 -7.95 9.88 -51.78
C TYR A 690 -8.48 8.48 -52.10
N ASP A 691 -8.58 8.14 -53.38
CA ASP A 691 -9.21 6.89 -53.82
C ASP A 691 -8.25 5.70 -53.67
N GLU A 692 -6.94 5.91 -53.84
CA GLU A 692 -5.93 4.89 -53.54
C GLU A 692 -5.85 4.55 -52.04
N LEU A 693 -5.88 5.57 -51.18
CA LEU A 693 -5.95 5.39 -49.73
C LEU A 693 -7.24 4.66 -49.33
N LEU A 694 -8.36 5.00 -49.98
CA LEU A 694 -9.65 4.33 -49.74
C LEU A 694 -9.60 2.85 -50.15
N PHE A 695 -9.00 2.54 -51.31
CA PHE A 695 -8.80 1.17 -51.78
C PHE A 695 -8.03 0.34 -50.75
N ALA A 696 -6.87 0.83 -50.29
CA ALA A 696 -6.05 0.12 -49.32
C ALA A 696 -6.78 -0.08 -47.98
N TRP A 697 -7.42 0.98 -47.48
CA TRP A 697 -8.12 0.98 -46.20
C TRP A 697 -9.32 0.03 -46.17
N GLN A 698 -10.16 0.07 -47.21
CA GLN A 698 -11.36 -0.75 -47.31
C GLN A 698 -11.01 -2.20 -47.67
N GLY A 699 -10.07 -2.38 -48.60
CA GLY A 699 -9.58 -3.70 -48.99
C GLY A 699 -9.03 -4.47 -47.81
N TRP A 700 -8.22 -3.83 -46.94
CA TRP A 700 -7.67 -4.48 -45.75
C TRP A 700 -8.76 -4.95 -44.78
N ARG A 701 -9.76 -4.12 -44.51
CA ARG A 701 -10.89 -4.47 -43.62
C ARG A 701 -11.74 -5.61 -44.16
N ASN A 702 -11.90 -5.69 -45.48
CA ASN A 702 -12.60 -6.78 -46.14
C ASN A 702 -11.79 -8.08 -46.11
N ALA A 703 -10.48 -8.02 -46.37
CA ALA A 703 -9.62 -9.21 -46.45
C ALA A 703 -9.21 -9.80 -45.08
N SER A 704 -9.21 -8.98 -44.03
CA SER A 704 -8.82 -9.41 -42.67
C SER A 704 -10.01 -9.37 -41.70
N GLY A 705 -10.52 -8.17 -41.40
CA GLY A 705 -11.54 -7.94 -40.37
C GLY A 705 -12.80 -8.78 -40.58
N ARG A 706 -13.41 -8.69 -41.77
CA ARG A 706 -14.66 -9.41 -42.10
C ARG A 706 -14.58 -10.91 -41.85
N GLU A 707 -13.47 -11.55 -42.23
CA GLU A 707 -13.24 -12.99 -42.07
C GLU A 707 -13.14 -13.42 -40.59
N LEU A 708 -12.76 -12.51 -39.71
CA LEU A 708 -12.53 -12.80 -38.28
C LEU A 708 -13.80 -12.71 -37.43
N ARG A 709 -14.89 -12.13 -37.95
CA ARG A 709 -16.09 -11.79 -37.16
C ARG A 709 -16.66 -12.97 -36.37
N GLN A 710 -16.95 -14.09 -37.05
CA GLN A 710 -17.55 -15.28 -36.42
C GLN A 710 -16.59 -15.94 -35.42
N SER A 711 -15.30 -15.99 -35.76
CA SER A 711 -14.26 -16.52 -34.87
C SER A 711 -14.15 -15.70 -33.60
N TYR A 712 -14.26 -14.37 -33.70
CA TYR A 712 -14.15 -13.48 -32.56
C TYR A 712 -15.34 -13.59 -31.59
N GLU A 713 -16.55 -13.79 -32.10
CA GLU A 713 -17.73 -14.05 -31.26
C GLU A 713 -17.53 -15.30 -30.40
N ARG A 714 -17.11 -16.42 -31.02
CA ARG A 714 -16.80 -17.66 -30.29
C ARG A 714 -15.64 -17.50 -29.32
N TYR A 715 -14.63 -16.71 -29.69
CA TYR A 715 -13.50 -16.39 -28.82
C TYR A 715 -13.95 -15.66 -27.55
N VAL A 716 -14.82 -14.66 -27.66
CA VAL A 716 -15.35 -13.89 -26.52
C VAL A 716 -16.09 -14.79 -25.54
N GLU A 717 -16.89 -15.75 -26.03
CA GLU A 717 -17.58 -16.73 -25.19
C GLU A 717 -16.62 -17.55 -24.34
N LEU A 718 -15.58 -18.13 -24.98
CA LEU A 718 -14.60 -18.98 -24.32
C LEU A 718 -13.70 -18.18 -23.36
N ALA A 719 -13.28 -16.97 -23.75
CA ALA A 719 -12.49 -16.07 -22.90
C ALA A 719 -13.26 -15.70 -21.62
N ASN A 720 -14.55 -15.37 -21.76
CA ASN A 720 -15.40 -15.05 -20.62
C ASN A 720 -15.70 -16.28 -19.75
N LEU A 721 -15.81 -17.48 -20.34
CA LEU A 721 -15.95 -18.72 -19.58
C LEU A 721 -14.71 -18.99 -18.72
N ALA A 722 -13.51 -18.79 -19.29
CA ALA A 722 -12.26 -18.91 -18.55
C ALA A 722 -12.18 -17.89 -17.41
N ALA A 723 -12.48 -16.61 -17.68
CA ALA A 723 -12.46 -15.56 -16.69
C ALA A 723 -13.41 -15.84 -15.51
N ARG A 724 -14.65 -16.24 -15.78
CA ARG A 724 -15.63 -16.63 -14.74
C ARG A 724 -15.20 -17.83 -13.93
N SER A 725 -14.55 -18.80 -14.57
CA SER A 725 -14.03 -20.00 -13.89
C SER A 725 -12.83 -19.68 -12.97
N ASN A 726 -12.18 -18.53 -13.14
CA ASN A 726 -11.15 -17.99 -12.25
C ASN A 726 -11.70 -16.96 -11.23
N GLY A 727 -13.02 -16.72 -11.19
CA GLY A 727 -13.64 -15.82 -10.22
C GLY A 727 -13.74 -14.35 -10.67
N HIS A 728 -13.42 -14.04 -11.93
CA HIS A 728 -13.66 -12.72 -12.53
C HIS A 728 -15.07 -12.65 -13.13
N ILE A 729 -15.62 -11.45 -13.29
CA ILE A 729 -16.96 -11.27 -13.89
C ILE A 729 -16.92 -11.55 -15.40
N ASP A 730 -15.86 -11.09 -16.07
CA ASP A 730 -15.62 -11.20 -17.50
C ASP A 730 -14.11 -11.08 -17.79
N ASN A 731 -13.69 -11.34 -19.04
CA ASN A 731 -12.29 -11.29 -19.43
C ASN A 731 -11.69 -9.87 -19.37
N GLY A 732 -12.51 -8.82 -19.53
CA GLY A 732 -12.07 -7.44 -19.34
C GLY A 732 -11.72 -7.14 -17.88
N ALA A 733 -12.52 -7.65 -16.93
CA ALA A 733 -12.23 -7.55 -15.50
C ALA A 733 -10.92 -8.24 -15.13
N PHE A 734 -10.65 -9.43 -15.68
CA PHE A 734 -9.37 -10.11 -15.53
C PHE A 734 -8.21 -9.23 -16.01
N TRP A 735 -8.29 -8.65 -17.21
CA TRP A 735 -7.22 -7.78 -17.73
C TRP A 735 -6.98 -6.54 -16.88
N ARG A 736 -8.05 -5.90 -16.40
CA ARG A 736 -7.93 -4.72 -15.51
C ARG A 736 -7.33 -5.09 -14.16
N SER A 737 -7.52 -6.33 -13.69
CA SER A 737 -6.96 -6.79 -12.41
C SER A 737 -5.43 -6.77 -12.36
N LEU A 738 -4.75 -6.84 -13.52
CA LEU A 738 -3.29 -6.75 -13.63
C LEU A 738 -2.72 -5.40 -13.17
N TYR A 739 -3.56 -4.37 -13.11
CA TYR A 739 -3.19 -3.05 -12.61
C TYR A 739 -3.44 -2.89 -11.10
N GLU A 740 -4.07 -3.86 -10.44
CA GLU A 740 -4.31 -3.83 -8.97
C GLU A 740 -4.98 -2.55 -8.45
N THR A 741 -5.72 -1.83 -9.30
CA THR A 741 -6.35 -0.55 -8.99
C THR A 741 -7.88 -0.67 -9.11
N PRO A 742 -8.64 -0.65 -8.00
CA PRO A 742 -10.10 -0.78 -8.05
C PRO A 742 -10.81 0.33 -8.85
N THR A 743 -10.20 1.51 -8.95
CA THR A 743 -10.73 2.69 -9.65
C THR A 743 -10.23 2.85 -11.09
N PHE A 744 -9.54 1.84 -11.64
CA PHE A 744 -8.75 1.97 -12.87
C PHE A 744 -9.49 2.61 -14.06
N GLU A 745 -10.74 2.22 -14.34
CA GLU A 745 -11.51 2.84 -15.43
C GLU A 745 -11.76 4.35 -15.22
N LYS A 746 -12.03 4.77 -13.98
CA LYS A 746 -12.26 6.18 -13.64
C LYS A 746 -10.96 6.97 -13.75
N ASP A 747 -9.85 6.38 -13.32
CA ASP A 747 -8.54 7.01 -13.38
C ASP A 747 -8.13 7.28 -14.83
N LEU A 748 -8.34 6.30 -15.73
CA LEU A 748 -8.07 6.47 -17.16
C LEU A 748 -8.95 7.53 -17.83
N GLU A 749 -10.25 7.60 -17.50
CA GLU A 749 -11.13 8.65 -18.03
C GLU A 749 -10.68 10.04 -17.55
N ALA A 750 -10.24 10.16 -16.29
CA ALA A 750 -9.71 11.42 -15.76
C ALA A 750 -8.41 11.85 -16.49
N LEU A 751 -7.49 10.91 -16.74
CA LEU A 751 -6.29 11.16 -17.54
C LEU A 751 -6.67 11.62 -18.96
N TRP A 752 -7.61 10.92 -19.61
CA TRP A 752 -8.10 11.30 -20.94
C TRP A 752 -8.70 12.70 -20.95
N LYS A 753 -9.55 13.05 -19.98
CA LYS A 753 -10.18 14.37 -19.90
C LYS A 753 -9.19 15.51 -19.72
N ASN A 754 -8.09 15.28 -19.00
CA ASN A 754 -7.03 16.28 -18.87
C ASN A 754 -6.21 16.44 -20.17
N LEU A 755 -6.15 15.41 -21.02
CA LEU A 755 -5.43 15.42 -22.31
C LEU A 755 -6.29 15.91 -23.48
N GLU A 756 -7.61 15.76 -23.38
CA GLU A 756 -8.59 16.08 -24.42
C GLU A 756 -8.38 17.47 -25.05
N PRO A 757 -8.09 18.57 -24.32
CA PRO A 757 -7.87 19.88 -24.92
C PRO A 757 -6.70 19.95 -25.92
N LEU A 758 -5.59 19.26 -25.62
CA LEU A 758 -4.42 19.20 -26.51
C LEU A 758 -4.76 18.40 -27.79
N TYR A 759 -5.41 17.26 -27.64
CA TYR A 759 -5.85 16.46 -28.79
C TYR A 759 -6.82 17.22 -29.70
N LEU A 760 -7.80 17.94 -29.13
CA LEU A 760 -8.77 18.71 -29.91
C LEU A 760 -8.11 19.82 -30.73
N ASN A 761 -7.09 20.48 -30.17
CA ASN A 761 -6.31 21.49 -30.88
C ASN A 761 -5.51 20.87 -32.04
N LEU A 762 -4.83 19.74 -31.80
CA LEU A 762 -4.09 19.01 -32.83
C LEU A 762 -5.02 18.52 -33.95
N HIS A 763 -6.13 17.88 -33.59
CA HIS A 763 -7.14 17.38 -34.54
C HIS A 763 -7.68 18.50 -35.43
N THR A 764 -8.00 19.65 -34.83
CA THR A 764 -8.55 20.80 -35.56
C THR A 764 -7.56 21.35 -36.58
N TYR A 765 -6.29 21.50 -36.17
CA TYR A 765 -5.22 21.95 -37.04
C TYR A 765 -4.99 20.99 -38.21
N VAL A 766 -4.90 19.68 -37.92
CA VAL A 766 -4.73 18.62 -38.94
C VAL A 766 -5.92 18.58 -39.90
N ARG A 767 -7.15 18.66 -39.39
CA ARG A 767 -8.37 18.69 -40.22
C ARG A 767 -8.36 19.83 -41.22
N ARG A 768 -7.92 21.02 -40.80
CA ARG A 768 -7.79 22.18 -41.68
C ARG A 768 -6.72 21.97 -42.76
N ALA A 769 -5.58 21.38 -42.42
CA ALA A 769 -4.55 21.05 -43.39
C ALA A 769 -5.05 20.01 -44.42
N LEU A 770 -5.75 18.96 -43.97
CA LEU A 770 -6.39 17.99 -44.85
C LEU A 770 -7.46 18.63 -45.74
N PHE A 771 -8.22 19.61 -45.22
CA PHE A 771 -9.18 20.37 -46.01
C PHE A 771 -8.49 21.15 -47.14
N LYS A 772 -7.32 21.76 -46.90
CA LYS A 772 -6.53 22.44 -47.93
C LYS A 772 -6.08 21.48 -49.04
N LYS A 773 -5.78 20.21 -48.69
CA LYS A 773 -5.34 19.18 -49.64
C LYS A 773 -6.47 18.52 -50.43
N TYR A 774 -7.52 18.06 -49.74
CA TYR A 774 -8.59 17.22 -50.31
C TYR A 774 -9.89 17.97 -50.63
N GLY A 775 -10.03 19.22 -50.15
CA GLY A 775 -11.15 20.10 -50.46
C GLY A 775 -12.46 19.81 -49.72
N ALA A 776 -13.41 20.73 -49.85
CA ALA A 776 -14.68 20.73 -49.10
C ALA A 776 -15.62 19.56 -49.40
N LYS A 777 -15.46 18.87 -50.53
CA LYS A 777 -16.25 17.67 -50.84
C LYS A 777 -15.85 16.46 -50.00
N ARG A 778 -14.60 16.44 -49.52
CA ARG A 778 -14.00 15.29 -48.84
C ARG A 778 -13.69 15.55 -47.36
N ILE A 779 -13.68 16.81 -46.91
CA ILE A 779 -13.43 17.21 -45.52
C ILE A 779 -14.41 18.30 -45.11
N ASN A 780 -15.02 18.14 -43.93
CA ASN A 780 -15.81 19.19 -43.28
C ASN A 780 -15.01 19.80 -42.12
N LEU A 781 -14.78 21.12 -42.14
CA LEU A 781 -14.04 21.84 -41.10
C LEU A 781 -14.72 21.81 -39.71
N LYS A 782 -15.96 21.34 -39.61
CA LYS A 782 -16.73 21.18 -38.36
C LYS A 782 -17.10 19.74 -38.07
N GLY A 783 -16.71 18.79 -38.93
CA GLY A 783 -17.05 17.38 -38.85
C GLY A 783 -15.85 16.50 -38.50
N PRO A 784 -16.04 15.18 -38.37
CA PRO A 784 -14.96 14.23 -38.16
C PRO A 784 -14.02 14.11 -39.38
N ILE A 785 -12.80 13.61 -39.16
CA ILE A 785 -11.82 13.34 -40.24
C ILE A 785 -12.05 11.92 -40.80
N PRO A 786 -12.06 11.71 -42.12
CA PRO A 786 -12.11 10.37 -42.71
C PRO A 786 -10.90 9.53 -42.32
N ALA A 787 -11.14 8.34 -41.76
CA ALA A 787 -10.14 7.48 -41.11
C ALA A 787 -9.08 6.81 -42.02
N HIS A 788 -8.95 7.23 -43.27
CA HIS A 788 -7.99 6.69 -44.26
C HIS A 788 -6.95 7.74 -44.69
N LEU A 789 -7.02 8.97 -44.17
CA LEU A 789 -6.20 10.10 -44.63
C LEU A 789 -5.06 10.48 -43.68
N LEU A 790 -4.81 9.68 -42.65
CA LEU A 790 -3.95 10.04 -41.52
C LEU A 790 -2.64 9.25 -41.52
N GLY A 791 -2.13 8.86 -42.69
CA GLY A 791 -0.79 8.27 -42.81
C GLY A 791 -0.65 6.82 -42.34
N ASN A 792 -1.69 6.25 -41.73
CA ASN A 792 -1.64 4.92 -41.11
C ASN A 792 -2.95 4.15 -41.32
N MET A 793 -2.87 2.82 -41.51
CA MET A 793 -4.00 1.91 -41.76
C MET A 793 -5.17 2.04 -40.74
N TRP A 794 -4.84 2.37 -39.49
CA TRP A 794 -5.79 2.53 -38.38
C TRP A 794 -5.94 3.98 -37.92
N SER A 795 -5.19 4.92 -38.50
CA SER A 795 -5.09 6.31 -38.00
C SER A 795 -4.72 6.37 -36.51
N GLN A 796 -3.89 5.44 -36.05
CA GLN A 796 -3.43 5.42 -34.65
C GLN A 796 -2.31 6.44 -34.41
N THR A 797 -1.49 6.69 -35.42
CA THR A 797 -0.38 7.67 -35.44
C THR A 797 -0.44 8.39 -36.77
N TRP A 798 -0.09 9.68 -36.78
CA TRP A 798 -0.31 10.61 -37.89
C TRP A 798 1.01 11.23 -38.39
N SER A 799 2.17 10.78 -37.94
CA SER A 799 3.47 11.34 -38.33
C SER A 799 3.73 11.25 -39.84
N SER A 800 3.25 10.22 -40.52
CA SER A 800 3.46 10.06 -41.97
C SER A 800 2.77 11.13 -42.83
N ILE A 801 1.91 12.00 -42.27
CA ILE A 801 1.34 13.16 -42.96
C ILE A 801 2.01 14.49 -42.58
N MET A 802 3.19 14.43 -41.96
CA MET A 802 3.95 15.62 -41.54
C MET A 802 4.21 16.60 -42.69
N ASP A 803 4.39 16.10 -43.92
CA ASP A 803 4.50 16.91 -45.15
C ASP A 803 3.27 17.81 -45.39
N LEU A 804 2.06 17.38 -45.00
CA LEU A 804 0.82 18.15 -45.17
C LEU A 804 0.57 19.14 -44.05
N VAL A 805 1.09 18.85 -42.85
CA VAL A 805 0.75 19.57 -41.61
C VAL A 805 1.94 20.28 -40.99
N MET A 806 3.04 20.41 -41.73
CA MET A 806 4.26 21.06 -41.25
C MET A 806 3.99 22.54 -40.92
N PRO A 807 4.22 22.97 -39.67
CA PRO A 807 4.05 24.37 -39.26
C PRO A 807 4.93 25.35 -40.04
N TYR A 808 6.22 25.04 -40.18
CA TYR A 808 7.23 25.90 -40.80
C TYR A 808 8.02 25.12 -41.87
N PRO A 809 7.61 25.14 -43.14
CA PRO A 809 8.25 24.37 -44.21
C PRO A 809 9.70 24.76 -44.52
N ASP A 810 10.06 26.02 -44.25
CA ASP A 810 11.40 26.56 -44.53
C ASP A 810 12.42 26.28 -43.40
N ALA A 811 11.96 25.73 -42.26
CA ALA A 811 12.80 25.37 -41.12
C ALA A 811 13.35 23.94 -41.27
N THR A 812 14.49 23.65 -40.61
CA THR A 812 15.16 22.35 -40.71
C THR A 812 14.27 21.21 -40.20
N GLN A 813 14.17 20.13 -40.97
CA GLN A 813 13.40 18.93 -40.64
C GLN A 813 14.24 17.93 -39.86
N ILE A 814 13.62 17.21 -38.93
CA ILE A 814 14.26 16.13 -38.16
C ILE A 814 13.73 14.80 -38.70
N ASP A 815 14.07 14.48 -39.95
CA ASP A 815 14.01 13.12 -40.47
C ASP A 815 15.40 12.73 -40.94
N VAL A 816 15.97 11.74 -40.27
CA VAL A 816 17.34 11.28 -40.52
C VAL A 816 17.40 10.10 -41.48
N THR A 817 16.28 9.66 -42.05
CA THR A 817 16.20 8.47 -42.92
C THR A 817 17.18 8.56 -44.10
N GLN A 818 17.20 9.70 -44.80
CA GLN A 818 18.14 9.89 -45.92
C GLN A 818 19.60 9.92 -45.46
N ALA A 819 19.88 10.50 -44.28
CA ALA A 819 21.22 10.51 -43.69
C ALA A 819 21.66 9.09 -43.28
N MET A 820 20.76 8.28 -42.71
CA MET A 820 21.02 6.88 -42.38
C MET A 820 21.38 6.07 -43.63
N ILE A 821 20.58 6.21 -44.69
CA ILE A 821 20.82 5.52 -45.98
C ILE A 821 22.15 5.99 -46.59
N ALA A 822 22.40 7.30 -46.66
CA ALA A 822 23.62 7.87 -47.22
C ALA A 822 24.89 7.44 -46.44
N ASN A 823 24.77 7.30 -45.12
CA ASN A 823 25.85 6.85 -44.23
C ASN A 823 25.97 5.32 -44.14
N GLY A 824 25.24 4.56 -44.98
CA GLY A 824 25.34 3.10 -45.08
C GLY A 824 24.86 2.36 -43.82
N TRP A 825 23.83 2.86 -43.14
CA TRP A 825 23.21 2.17 -42.02
C TRP A 825 22.49 0.89 -42.46
N ASN A 826 22.48 -0.11 -41.58
CA ASN A 826 21.73 -1.36 -41.71
C ASN A 826 21.07 -1.71 -40.36
N ALA A 827 20.23 -2.75 -40.31
CA ALA A 827 19.52 -3.09 -39.08
C ALA A 827 20.50 -3.39 -37.93
N ARG A 828 21.55 -4.17 -38.19
CA ARG A 828 22.60 -4.48 -37.20
C ARG A 828 23.18 -3.22 -36.55
N ARG A 829 23.47 -2.17 -37.34
CA ARG A 829 23.97 -0.89 -36.83
C ARG A 829 22.94 -0.18 -35.95
N MET A 830 21.65 -0.17 -36.33
CA MET A 830 20.59 0.44 -35.52
C MET A 830 20.51 -0.20 -34.12
N PHE A 831 20.57 -1.54 -34.04
CA PHE A 831 20.59 -2.25 -32.76
C PHE A 831 21.88 -1.99 -31.96
N ASN A 832 23.04 -1.91 -32.62
CA ASN A 832 24.30 -1.59 -31.94
C ASN A 832 24.30 -0.17 -31.34
N GLU A 833 23.72 0.82 -32.04
CA GLU A 833 23.58 2.17 -31.48
C GLU A 833 22.61 2.18 -30.29
N SER A 834 21.55 1.37 -30.35
CA SER A 834 20.65 1.20 -29.20
C SER A 834 21.37 0.58 -27.99
N GLU A 835 22.12 -0.51 -28.17
CA GLU A 835 22.95 -1.10 -27.11
C GLU A 835 23.93 -0.06 -26.53
N ARG A 836 24.55 0.76 -27.39
CA ARG A 836 25.44 1.84 -26.97
C ARG A 836 24.70 2.87 -26.12
N PHE A 837 23.44 3.20 -26.44
CA PHE A 837 22.62 4.06 -25.61
C PHE A 837 22.42 3.46 -24.21
N PHE A 838 21.94 2.22 -24.10
CA PHE A 838 21.70 1.56 -22.80
C PHE A 838 22.98 1.44 -21.96
N THR A 839 24.09 1.01 -22.57
CA THR A 839 25.38 0.88 -21.88
C THR A 839 25.96 2.25 -21.49
N SER A 840 25.67 3.32 -22.23
CA SER A 840 26.02 4.70 -21.85
C SER A 840 25.36 5.11 -20.53
N LEU A 841 24.17 4.60 -20.21
CA LEU A 841 23.49 4.84 -18.92
C LEU A 841 24.06 3.97 -17.79
N GLY A 842 24.94 3.00 -18.10
CA GLY A 842 25.43 2.01 -17.13
C GLY A 842 24.50 0.81 -16.95
N LEU A 843 23.57 0.61 -17.89
CA LEU A 843 22.74 -0.59 -17.96
C LEU A 843 23.52 -1.75 -18.62
N MET A 844 22.93 -2.94 -18.61
CA MET A 844 23.58 -4.17 -19.07
C MET A 844 23.74 -4.18 -20.60
N ALA A 845 24.86 -4.69 -21.10
CA ALA A 845 24.99 -5.00 -22.52
C ALA A 845 24.14 -6.22 -22.91
N MET A 846 23.79 -6.34 -24.19
CA MET A 846 23.05 -7.51 -24.67
C MET A 846 23.97 -8.74 -24.66
N PRO A 847 23.48 -9.92 -24.26
CA PRO A 847 24.27 -11.14 -24.26
C PRO A 847 24.58 -11.61 -25.68
N ASP A 848 25.67 -12.36 -25.87
CA ASP A 848 26.05 -12.89 -27.20
C ASP A 848 24.93 -13.71 -27.86
N GLU A 849 24.15 -14.43 -27.07
CA GLU A 849 23.01 -15.25 -27.53
C GLU A 849 21.91 -14.40 -28.18
N PHE A 850 21.68 -13.17 -27.69
CA PHE A 850 20.72 -12.23 -28.28
C PHE A 850 21.09 -11.93 -29.73
N TRP A 851 22.36 -11.63 -29.99
CA TRP A 851 22.85 -11.30 -31.33
C TRP A 851 22.85 -12.48 -32.29
N GLN A 852 23.07 -13.69 -31.77
CA GLN A 852 23.12 -14.91 -32.58
C GLN A 852 21.73 -15.43 -32.96
N LYS A 853 20.73 -15.25 -32.09
CA LYS A 853 19.43 -15.90 -32.24
C LYS A 853 18.27 -14.95 -32.62
N SER A 854 18.43 -13.63 -32.48
CA SER A 854 17.38 -12.67 -32.86
C SER A 854 17.15 -12.62 -34.37
N MET A 855 15.92 -12.29 -34.76
CA MET A 855 15.55 -12.03 -36.15
C MET A 855 15.40 -10.51 -36.32
N LEU A 856 16.49 -9.85 -36.73
CA LEU A 856 16.58 -8.39 -36.85
C LEU A 856 16.22 -7.86 -38.24
N GLU A 857 16.03 -8.75 -39.21
CA GLU A 857 15.66 -8.41 -40.59
C GLU A 857 14.70 -9.49 -41.14
N LYS A 858 13.89 -9.14 -42.15
CA LYS A 858 12.95 -10.09 -42.77
C LYS A 858 13.72 -11.14 -43.59
N PRO A 859 13.58 -12.45 -43.31
CA PRO A 859 14.15 -13.50 -44.15
C PRO A 859 13.50 -13.54 -45.54
N THR A 860 14.25 -13.96 -46.56
CA THR A 860 13.74 -14.06 -47.95
C THR A 860 13.21 -15.44 -48.32
N ASP A 861 13.40 -16.44 -47.46
CA ASP A 861 13.15 -17.86 -47.71
C ASP A 861 11.92 -18.43 -46.99
N ARG A 862 11.27 -17.65 -46.12
CA ARG A 862 10.14 -18.11 -45.28
C ARG A 862 9.18 -16.98 -44.90
N GLU A 863 7.95 -17.37 -44.58
CA GLU A 863 6.92 -16.48 -44.02
C GLU A 863 7.09 -16.32 -42.51
N VAL A 864 6.94 -15.10 -42.01
CA VAL A 864 7.17 -14.73 -40.60
C VAL A 864 6.14 -13.72 -40.12
N VAL A 865 5.92 -13.66 -38.81
CA VAL A 865 5.15 -12.57 -38.19
C VAL A 865 6.07 -11.35 -38.09
N CYS A 866 5.87 -10.33 -38.92
CA CYS A 866 6.77 -9.17 -38.98
C CYS A 866 6.60 -8.14 -37.85
N HIS A 867 5.48 -8.16 -37.13
CA HIS A 867 5.24 -7.22 -36.03
C HIS A 867 6.38 -7.31 -34.98
N ALA A 868 6.94 -6.16 -34.61
CA ALA A 868 8.04 -6.06 -33.65
C ALA A 868 7.64 -6.66 -32.30
N SER A 869 8.57 -7.38 -31.67
CA SER A 869 8.35 -7.99 -30.35
C SER A 869 9.67 -8.44 -29.73
N ALA A 870 9.77 -8.31 -28.40
CA ALA A 870 10.85 -8.82 -27.57
C ALA A 870 10.40 -10.06 -26.78
N TRP A 871 11.32 -11.01 -26.58
CA TRP A 871 11.02 -12.34 -26.05
C TRP A 871 11.98 -12.72 -24.92
N ASP A 872 11.44 -13.03 -23.74
CA ASP A 872 12.14 -13.71 -22.63
C ASP A 872 11.89 -15.22 -22.73
N PHE A 873 12.95 -16.01 -22.82
CA PHE A 873 12.87 -17.48 -22.91
C PHE A 873 12.86 -18.15 -21.52
N TYR A 874 12.73 -17.38 -20.45
CA TYR A 874 12.54 -17.80 -19.05
C TYR A 874 13.69 -18.63 -18.44
N ASN A 875 14.81 -18.77 -19.15
CA ASN A 875 16.00 -19.50 -18.70
C ASN A 875 17.12 -18.59 -18.13
N ARG A 876 16.81 -17.29 -17.96
CA ARG A 876 17.72 -16.22 -17.46
C ARG A 876 18.91 -15.87 -18.37
N LYS A 877 18.96 -16.41 -19.58
CA LYS A 877 20.11 -16.28 -20.50
C LYS A 877 19.71 -15.83 -21.90
N ASP A 878 18.66 -16.42 -22.42
CA ASP A 878 18.22 -16.27 -23.80
C ASP A 878 17.11 -15.22 -23.89
N PHE A 879 17.41 -14.15 -24.60
CA PHE A 879 16.51 -13.03 -24.86
C PHE A 879 16.65 -12.66 -26.33
N ARG A 880 15.54 -12.42 -27.03
CA ARG A 880 15.56 -12.19 -28.48
C ARG A 880 14.61 -11.08 -28.91
N ILE A 881 14.89 -10.46 -30.04
CA ILE A 881 13.96 -9.57 -30.75
C ILE A 881 13.59 -10.17 -32.11
N LYS A 882 12.31 -10.06 -32.46
CA LYS A 882 11.76 -10.39 -33.78
C LYS A 882 11.19 -9.13 -34.40
N GLN A 883 11.91 -8.54 -35.35
CA GLN A 883 11.50 -7.34 -36.08
C GLN A 883 11.95 -7.42 -37.56
N CYS A 884 11.06 -7.07 -38.48
CA CYS A 884 11.39 -6.93 -39.90
C CYS A 884 11.96 -5.53 -40.17
N THR A 885 13.14 -5.21 -39.62
CA THR A 885 13.66 -3.84 -39.57
C THR A 885 13.95 -3.25 -40.95
N VAL A 886 13.50 -2.02 -41.17
CA VAL A 886 13.79 -1.17 -42.33
C VAL A 886 14.66 0.00 -41.90
N VAL A 887 15.59 0.44 -42.76
CA VAL A 887 16.50 1.56 -42.44
C VAL A 887 15.76 2.90 -42.60
N ASN A 888 15.11 3.34 -41.54
CA ASN A 888 14.47 4.65 -41.43
C ASN A 888 14.45 5.12 -39.95
N MET A 889 14.01 6.36 -39.71
CA MET A 889 13.94 6.93 -38.36
C MET A 889 12.89 6.24 -37.47
N ASP A 890 11.73 5.85 -38.01
CA ASP A 890 10.65 5.21 -37.25
C ASP A 890 11.08 3.85 -36.66
N ASP A 891 11.77 3.03 -37.47
CA ASP A 891 12.31 1.76 -37.04
C ASP A 891 13.50 1.95 -36.11
N LEU A 892 14.27 3.04 -36.20
CA LEU A 892 15.32 3.36 -35.23
C LEU A 892 14.71 3.58 -33.83
N ILE A 893 13.56 4.26 -33.75
CA ILE A 893 12.79 4.46 -32.52
C ILE A 893 12.25 3.11 -32.02
N THR A 894 11.69 2.30 -32.92
CA THR A 894 11.15 0.97 -32.56
C THR A 894 12.25 0.02 -32.06
N VAL A 895 13.44 0.08 -32.65
CA VAL A 895 14.60 -0.68 -32.15
C VAL A 895 14.91 -0.33 -30.69
N HIS A 896 14.86 0.96 -30.31
CA HIS A 896 15.06 1.36 -28.91
C HIS A 896 13.93 0.90 -27.99
N HIS A 897 12.68 0.92 -28.49
CA HIS A 897 11.53 0.40 -27.77
C HIS A 897 11.70 -1.09 -27.42
N GLU A 898 11.96 -1.92 -28.41
CA GLU A 898 12.12 -3.37 -28.22
C GLU A 898 13.36 -3.72 -27.37
N MET A 899 14.46 -2.99 -27.55
CA MET A 899 15.65 -3.14 -26.70
C MET A 899 15.39 -2.75 -25.25
N GLY A 900 14.45 -1.83 -25.00
CA GLY A 900 13.99 -1.48 -23.65
C GLY A 900 13.28 -2.64 -22.95
N HIS A 901 12.47 -3.43 -23.67
CA HIS A 901 11.90 -4.66 -23.15
C HIS A 901 12.97 -5.67 -22.77
N VAL A 902 13.95 -5.91 -23.65
CA VAL A 902 15.08 -6.81 -23.36
C VAL A 902 15.87 -6.31 -22.16
N GLN A 903 16.08 -5.01 -22.04
CA GLN A 903 16.73 -4.43 -20.88
C GLN A 903 15.95 -4.68 -19.58
N TYR A 904 14.62 -4.62 -19.62
CA TYR A 904 13.77 -4.99 -18.49
C TYR A 904 13.94 -6.47 -18.13
N PHE A 905 13.94 -7.36 -19.14
CA PHE A 905 14.16 -8.80 -18.96
C PHE A 905 15.48 -9.08 -18.24
N LEU A 906 16.55 -8.43 -18.67
CA LEU A 906 17.89 -8.57 -18.09
C LEU A 906 17.94 -8.12 -16.62
N GLN A 907 17.15 -7.13 -16.21
CA GLN A 907 17.18 -6.59 -14.85
C GLN A 907 16.43 -7.47 -13.86
N TYR A 908 15.26 -8.01 -14.24
CA TYR A 908 14.46 -8.84 -13.33
C TYR A 908 14.76 -10.34 -13.43
N LYS A 909 15.70 -10.79 -14.28
CA LYS A 909 15.94 -12.22 -14.55
C LYS A 909 16.23 -13.08 -13.30
N GLU A 910 16.69 -12.46 -12.21
CA GLU A 910 16.95 -13.16 -10.94
C GLU A 910 15.71 -13.30 -10.05
N GLN A 911 14.62 -12.59 -10.37
CA GLN A 911 13.34 -12.75 -9.71
C GLN A 911 12.74 -14.15 -9.99
N PRO A 912 11.87 -14.65 -9.08
CA PRO A 912 11.00 -15.78 -9.39
C PRO A 912 10.22 -15.55 -10.68
N ILE A 913 9.94 -16.59 -11.45
CA ILE A 913 9.29 -16.51 -12.76
C ILE A 913 7.96 -15.75 -12.70
N SER A 914 7.21 -15.89 -11.59
CA SER A 914 5.94 -15.17 -11.35
C SER A 914 6.09 -13.65 -11.22
N PHE A 915 7.30 -13.15 -10.99
CA PHE A 915 7.63 -11.72 -10.88
C PHE A 915 8.42 -11.18 -12.08
N ARG A 916 8.72 -12.00 -13.10
CA ARG A 916 9.40 -11.59 -14.33
C ARG A 916 8.43 -10.95 -15.32
N ASP A 917 7.90 -9.80 -14.92
CA ASP A 917 7.01 -8.95 -15.70
C ASP A 917 7.26 -7.48 -15.28
N GLY A 918 6.72 -6.50 -16.01
CA GLY A 918 6.71 -5.12 -15.54
C GLY A 918 5.85 -4.95 -14.28
N ALA A 919 6.12 -3.91 -13.48
CA ALA A 919 5.33 -3.61 -12.27
C ALA A 919 3.81 -3.54 -12.55
N ASN A 920 3.44 -3.07 -13.74
CA ASN A 920 2.20 -3.39 -14.42
C ASN A 920 2.47 -3.42 -15.95
N PRO A 921 1.52 -3.87 -16.79
CA PRO A 921 1.76 -3.96 -18.24
C PRO A 921 2.16 -2.63 -18.90
N GLY A 922 1.68 -1.48 -18.39
CA GLY A 922 2.04 -0.16 -18.92
C GLY A 922 3.47 0.25 -18.61
N PHE A 923 4.05 -0.17 -17.47
CA PHE A 923 5.47 0.05 -17.17
C PHE A 923 6.37 -0.60 -18.20
N HIS A 924 6.04 -1.83 -18.60
CA HIS A 924 6.85 -2.59 -19.54
C HIS A 924 6.98 -1.86 -20.89
N GLU A 925 5.87 -1.34 -21.39
CA GLU A 925 5.76 -0.52 -22.60
C GLU A 925 6.41 0.87 -22.45
N ALA A 926 6.30 1.49 -21.27
CA ALA A 926 6.85 2.84 -21.03
C ALA A 926 8.37 2.86 -21.03
N ILE A 927 9.01 1.83 -20.47
CA ILE A 927 10.48 1.75 -20.43
C ILE A 927 11.07 1.72 -21.84
N GLY A 928 10.45 0.99 -22.78
CA GLY A 928 10.84 1.01 -24.19
C GLY A 928 10.78 2.42 -24.78
N ASP A 929 9.69 3.14 -24.52
CA ASP A 929 9.44 4.44 -25.13
C ASP A 929 10.23 5.61 -24.52
N VAL A 930 10.52 5.58 -23.22
CA VAL A 930 11.21 6.67 -22.51
C VAL A 930 12.55 7.01 -23.16
N LEU A 931 13.29 5.98 -23.57
CA LEU A 931 14.61 6.18 -24.19
C LEU A 931 14.46 6.74 -25.60
N ALA A 932 13.42 6.33 -26.31
CA ALA A 932 13.14 6.81 -27.65
C ALA A 932 12.85 8.32 -27.67
N LEU A 933 12.33 8.91 -26.58
CA LEU A 933 12.17 10.36 -26.43
C LEU A 933 13.51 11.10 -26.44
N SER A 934 14.54 10.57 -25.76
CA SER A 934 15.88 11.16 -25.78
C SER A 934 16.59 10.94 -27.13
N VAL A 935 16.45 9.75 -27.71
CA VAL A 935 17.05 9.39 -29.00
C VAL A 935 16.53 10.26 -30.14
N SER A 936 15.25 10.63 -30.09
CA SER A 936 14.60 11.46 -31.10
C SER A 936 15.01 12.94 -31.04
N THR A 937 15.75 13.37 -30.00
CA THR A 937 16.15 14.77 -29.88
C THR A 937 17.18 15.16 -30.94
N PRO A 938 17.12 16.38 -31.50
CA PRO A 938 18.14 16.88 -32.42
C PRO A 938 19.56 16.80 -31.85
N LYS A 939 19.70 17.04 -30.54
CA LYS A 939 20.97 16.95 -29.82
C LYS A 939 21.55 15.53 -29.92
N HIS A 940 20.74 14.51 -29.67
CA HIS A 940 21.17 13.12 -29.75
C HIS A 940 21.52 12.72 -31.18
N LEU A 941 20.63 13.00 -32.13
CA LEU A 941 20.82 12.68 -33.55
C LEU A 941 22.08 13.33 -34.14
N HIS A 942 22.43 14.55 -33.70
CA HIS A 942 23.70 15.18 -34.05
C HIS A 942 24.91 14.42 -33.46
N SER A 943 24.83 14.01 -32.19
CA SER A 943 25.92 13.29 -31.51
C SER A 943 26.28 11.94 -32.16
N ILE A 944 25.31 11.28 -32.79
CA ILE A 944 25.49 10.01 -33.52
C ILE A 944 25.76 10.22 -35.03
N GLY A 945 25.96 11.46 -35.47
CA GLY A 945 26.34 11.80 -36.84
C GLY A 945 25.21 11.68 -37.88
N LEU A 946 23.95 11.78 -37.44
CA LEU A 946 22.79 11.76 -38.32
C LEU A 946 22.22 13.16 -38.64
N LEU A 947 22.65 14.19 -37.89
CA LEU A 947 22.38 15.59 -38.18
C LEU A 947 23.70 16.38 -38.23
N ASP A 948 23.83 17.31 -39.19
CA ASP A 948 25.04 18.13 -39.36
C ASP A 948 25.13 19.28 -38.35
N LYS A 949 23.98 19.85 -37.97
CA LYS A 949 23.86 20.98 -37.03
C LYS A 949 22.63 20.81 -36.16
N VAL A 950 22.71 21.27 -34.92
CA VAL A 950 21.55 21.43 -34.03
C VAL A 950 21.04 22.86 -34.18
N GLU A 951 19.88 23.02 -34.81
CA GLU A 951 19.19 24.31 -34.83
C GLU A 951 18.22 24.40 -33.64
N ASP A 952 18.52 25.30 -32.71
CA ASP A 952 17.66 25.59 -31.55
C ASP A 952 16.94 26.92 -31.80
N ASN A 953 15.97 26.90 -32.72
CA ASN A 953 15.08 28.02 -33.01
C ASN A 953 13.61 27.61 -32.86
N GLN A 954 12.76 28.58 -32.57
CA GLN A 954 11.34 28.34 -32.26
C GLN A 954 10.61 27.57 -33.38
N GLU A 955 10.89 27.87 -34.65
CA GLU A 955 10.24 27.22 -35.79
C GLU A 955 10.59 25.72 -35.86
N SER A 956 11.87 25.40 -35.68
CA SER A 956 12.36 24.02 -35.66
C SER A 956 11.84 23.25 -34.43
N THR A 957 11.76 23.90 -33.27
CA THR A 957 11.17 23.33 -32.05
C THR A 957 9.69 22.99 -32.25
N ILE A 958 8.91 23.88 -32.89
CA ILE A 958 7.49 23.61 -33.16
C ILE A 958 7.32 22.48 -34.18
N ASN A 959 8.16 22.41 -35.22
CA ASN A 959 8.17 21.29 -36.16
C ASN A 959 8.49 19.96 -35.45
N PHE A 960 9.50 19.93 -34.58
CA PHE A 960 9.84 18.76 -33.77
C PHE A 960 8.67 18.31 -32.90
N LEU A 961 8.13 19.22 -32.09
CA LEU A 961 7.02 18.90 -31.19
C LEU A 961 5.78 18.45 -31.96
N MET A 962 5.51 19.04 -33.14
CA MET A 962 4.41 18.60 -34.01
C MET A 962 4.62 17.15 -34.46
N SER A 963 5.83 16.79 -34.92
CA SER A 963 6.15 15.41 -35.31
C SER A 963 5.89 14.43 -34.16
N ILE A 964 6.40 14.73 -32.95
CA ILE A 964 6.16 13.86 -31.77
C ILE A 964 4.67 13.84 -31.38
N ALA A 965 3.94 14.95 -31.52
CA ALA A 965 2.52 15.01 -31.18
C ALA A 965 1.65 14.19 -32.14
N LEU A 966 1.98 14.19 -33.43
CA LEU A 966 1.29 13.37 -34.43
C LEU A 966 1.45 11.87 -34.14
N ASP A 967 2.50 11.44 -33.45
CA ASP A 967 2.61 10.07 -32.95
C ASP A 967 1.98 9.88 -31.58
N LYS A 968 2.48 10.61 -30.57
CA LYS A 968 2.16 10.35 -29.16
C LYS A 968 0.77 10.85 -28.77
N ILE A 969 0.40 12.07 -29.18
CA ILE A 969 -0.90 12.66 -28.82
C ILE A 969 -2.04 12.06 -29.64
N ALA A 970 -1.83 11.85 -30.94
CA ALA A 970 -2.83 11.24 -31.81
C ALA A 970 -3.20 9.79 -31.41
N PHE A 971 -2.25 9.08 -30.81
CA PHE A 971 -2.43 7.71 -30.36
C PHE A 971 -3.30 7.57 -29.12
N LEU A 972 -3.20 8.48 -28.15
CA LEU A 972 -3.89 8.38 -26.86
C LEU A 972 -5.40 8.07 -26.97
N PRO A 973 -6.23 8.76 -27.79
CA PRO A 973 -7.63 8.39 -27.92
C PRO A 973 -7.84 7.02 -28.58
N PHE A 974 -6.97 6.60 -29.49
CA PHE A 974 -7.02 5.26 -30.08
C PHE A 974 -6.68 4.18 -29.06
N GLY A 975 -5.60 4.39 -28.30
CA GLY A 975 -5.17 3.52 -27.21
C GLY A 975 -6.25 3.32 -26.16
N TYR A 976 -6.93 4.41 -25.80
CA TYR A 976 -8.02 4.40 -24.84
C TYR A 976 -9.27 3.68 -25.36
N LEU A 977 -9.72 4.00 -26.58
CA LEU A 977 -10.99 3.46 -27.09
C LEU A 977 -10.94 1.96 -27.40
N MET A 978 -9.76 1.43 -27.75
CA MET A 978 -9.57 0.01 -28.11
C MET A 978 -10.05 -0.93 -27.00
N ASP A 979 -9.60 -0.68 -25.77
CA ASP A 979 -9.99 -1.50 -24.62
C ASP A 979 -11.31 -1.07 -24.01
N GLN A 980 -11.71 0.20 -24.14
CA GLN A 980 -13.10 0.59 -23.84
C GLN A 980 -14.12 -0.20 -24.67
N TRP A 981 -13.83 -0.44 -25.96
CA TRP A 981 -14.66 -1.29 -26.81
C TRP A 981 -14.59 -2.76 -26.34
N ARG A 982 -13.38 -3.33 -26.18
CA ARG A 982 -13.23 -4.74 -25.78
C ARG A 982 -13.83 -5.04 -24.42
N TRP A 983 -13.68 -4.17 -23.43
CA TRP A 983 -14.27 -4.34 -22.10
C TRP A 983 -15.79 -4.40 -22.18
N LYS A 984 -16.41 -3.51 -22.97
CA LYS A 984 -17.86 -3.52 -23.19
C LYS A 984 -18.33 -4.71 -24.01
N VAL A 985 -17.48 -5.29 -24.85
CA VAL A 985 -17.78 -6.56 -25.53
C VAL A 985 -17.72 -7.72 -24.54
N PHE A 986 -16.69 -7.78 -23.69
CA PHE A 986 -16.53 -8.85 -22.71
C PHE A 986 -17.63 -8.84 -21.64
N ASP A 987 -18.05 -7.67 -21.14
CA ASP A 987 -19.12 -7.57 -20.14
C ASP A 987 -20.54 -7.60 -20.73
N GLY A 988 -20.67 -7.65 -22.06
CA GLY A 988 -21.93 -7.75 -22.77
C GLY A 988 -22.68 -6.43 -22.99
N ARG A 989 -22.12 -5.27 -22.62
CA ARG A 989 -22.69 -3.95 -22.96
C ARG A 989 -22.75 -3.69 -24.46
N ILE A 990 -21.86 -4.31 -25.25
CA ILE A 990 -21.91 -4.33 -26.72
C ILE A 990 -22.23 -5.77 -27.16
N PRO A 991 -23.45 -6.06 -27.63
CA PRO A 991 -23.79 -7.37 -28.17
C PRO A 991 -23.10 -7.61 -29.52
N SER A 992 -22.93 -8.88 -29.91
CA SER A 992 -22.31 -9.26 -31.18
C SER A 992 -23.02 -8.69 -32.41
N SER A 993 -24.31 -8.34 -32.30
CA SER A 993 -25.06 -7.65 -33.34
C SER A 993 -24.71 -6.16 -33.54
N GLU A 994 -23.88 -5.57 -32.67
CA GLU A 994 -23.54 -4.13 -32.73
C GLU A 994 -22.02 -3.87 -32.62
N TYR A 995 -21.19 -4.90 -32.81
CA TYR A 995 -19.73 -4.78 -32.70
C TYR A 995 -19.16 -3.65 -33.54
N ASN A 996 -19.54 -3.56 -34.81
CA ASN A 996 -18.92 -2.62 -35.73
C ASN A 996 -19.49 -1.20 -35.57
N LYS A 997 -20.79 -1.09 -35.33
CA LYS A 997 -21.47 0.17 -35.00
C LYS A 997 -20.87 0.82 -33.77
N GLU A 998 -20.74 0.09 -32.66
CA GLU A 998 -20.22 0.65 -31.41
C GLU A 998 -18.72 0.96 -31.49
N TRP A 999 -17.97 0.20 -32.29
CA TRP A 999 -16.59 0.55 -32.64
C TRP A 999 -16.51 1.95 -33.29
N TRP A 1000 -17.35 2.22 -34.29
CA TRP A 1000 -17.37 3.54 -34.94
C TRP A 1000 -17.94 4.65 -34.08
N ASN A 1001 -18.90 4.37 -33.19
CA ASN A 1001 -19.36 5.33 -32.19
C ASN A 1001 -18.21 5.77 -31.27
N LEU A 1002 -17.35 4.84 -30.84
CA LEU A 1002 -16.19 5.15 -30.00
C LEU A 1002 -15.08 5.88 -30.78
N ARG A 1003 -14.83 5.48 -32.04
CA ARG A 1003 -13.91 6.20 -32.96
C ARG A 1003 -14.35 7.65 -33.16
N LEU A 1004 -15.65 7.89 -33.36
CA LEU A 1004 -16.21 9.23 -33.47
C LEU A 1004 -16.12 9.98 -32.14
N LYS A 1005 -16.50 9.36 -31.02
CA LYS A 1005 -16.53 10.00 -29.70
C LYS A 1005 -15.14 10.44 -29.23
N TYR A 1006 -14.13 9.59 -29.36
CA TYR A 1006 -12.80 9.84 -28.76
C TYR A 1006 -11.81 10.41 -29.77
N GLN A 1007 -11.80 9.93 -31.02
CA GLN A 1007 -10.86 10.42 -32.03
C GLN A 1007 -11.46 11.48 -32.97
N GLY A 1008 -12.79 11.60 -33.07
CA GLY A 1008 -13.40 12.47 -34.07
C GLY A 1008 -13.12 12.01 -35.49
N LEU A 1009 -13.16 10.70 -35.70
CA LEU A 1009 -12.95 10.06 -37.00
C LEU A 1009 -14.24 9.40 -37.49
N CYS A 1010 -14.46 9.45 -38.80
CA CYS A 1010 -15.56 8.76 -39.46
C CYS A 1010 -15.03 7.73 -40.47
N PRO A 1011 -15.79 6.64 -40.73
CA PRO A 1011 -15.41 5.74 -41.80
C PRO A 1011 -15.60 6.45 -43.15
N PRO A 1012 -14.72 6.25 -44.14
CA PRO A 1012 -14.86 6.90 -45.44
C PRO A 1012 -15.96 6.30 -46.32
N VAL A 1013 -16.46 5.12 -45.95
CA VAL A 1013 -17.56 4.41 -46.59
C VAL A 1013 -18.51 3.91 -45.51
N THR A 1014 -19.81 3.81 -45.82
CA THR A 1014 -20.79 3.24 -44.90
C THR A 1014 -20.40 1.80 -44.54
N ARG A 1015 -20.43 1.49 -43.24
CA ARG A 1015 -20.12 0.15 -42.72
C ARG A 1015 -21.39 -0.56 -42.28
N THR A 1016 -21.38 -1.87 -42.36
CA THR A 1016 -22.48 -2.74 -41.93
C THR A 1016 -21.99 -3.68 -40.82
N GLU A 1017 -22.89 -4.48 -40.25
CA GLU A 1017 -22.51 -5.54 -39.31
C GLU A 1017 -22.03 -6.82 -40.00
N GLU A 1018 -21.97 -6.87 -41.33
CA GLU A 1018 -21.14 -7.87 -42.02
C GLU A 1018 -19.65 -7.52 -41.86
N ASP A 1019 -19.34 -6.24 -41.61
CA ASP A 1019 -17.98 -5.80 -41.35
C ASP A 1019 -17.57 -6.05 -39.89
N PHE A 1020 -16.26 -6.22 -39.68
CA PHE A 1020 -15.65 -6.31 -38.36
C PHE A 1020 -14.31 -5.58 -38.38
N ASP A 1021 -14.41 -4.25 -38.48
CA ASP A 1021 -13.26 -3.35 -38.57
C ASP A 1021 -12.27 -3.44 -37.39
N PRO A 1022 -12.68 -3.69 -36.13
CA PRO A 1022 -11.69 -3.94 -35.06
C PRO A 1022 -10.82 -5.18 -35.33
N GLY A 1023 -11.35 -6.23 -35.97
CA GLY A 1023 -10.58 -7.42 -36.35
C GLY A 1023 -9.44 -7.13 -37.34
N ALA A 1024 -9.50 -6.00 -38.05
CA ALA A 1024 -8.45 -5.56 -38.95
C ALA A 1024 -7.25 -4.92 -38.24
N LYS A 1025 -7.18 -4.92 -36.90
CA LYS A 1025 -6.04 -4.47 -36.09
C LYS A 1025 -5.44 -5.65 -35.31
N PHE A 1026 -4.14 -5.94 -35.50
CA PHE A 1026 -3.40 -7.10 -34.96
C PHE A 1026 -3.76 -7.51 -33.52
N HIS A 1027 -3.78 -6.56 -32.58
CA HIS A 1027 -4.01 -6.83 -31.15
C HIS A 1027 -5.39 -7.43 -30.82
N ILE A 1028 -6.38 -7.28 -31.72
CA ILE A 1028 -7.71 -7.89 -31.57
C ILE A 1028 -7.66 -9.40 -31.83
N PRO A 1029 -7.29 -9.91 -33.01
CA PRO A 1029 -7.17 -11.35 -33.27
C PRO A 1029 -6.02 -12.02 -32.51
N ALA A 1030 -4.93 -11.30 -32.19
CA ALA A 1030 -3.82 -11.83 -31.39
C ALA A 1030 -4.09 -11.80 -29.88
N ASN A 1031 -5.24 -11.26 -29.45
CA ASN A 1031 -5.64 -11.17 -28.05
C ASN A 1031 -4.64 -10.49 -27.11
N VAL A 1032 -4.07 -9.36 -27.55
CA VAL A 1032 -3.11 -8.57 -26.75
C VAL A 1032 -3.84 -7.36 -26.13
N PRO A 1033 -3.91 -7.22 -24.79
CA PRO A 1033 -4.50 -6.05 -24.12
C PRO A 1033 -3.86 -4.73 -24.59
N TYR A 1034 -4.65 -3.68 -24.82
CA TYR A 1034 -4.19 -2.45 -25.51
C TYR A 1034 -4.03 -1.26 -24.57
N ILE A 1035 -4.72 -1.27 -23.43
CA ILE A 1035 -4.67 -0.17 -22.46
C ILE A 1035 -3.26 0.06 -21.92
N ARG A 1036 -2.38 -0.96 -21.98
CA ARG A 1036 -0.95 -0.85 -21.70
C ARG A 1036 -0.27 0.29 -22.44
N TYR A 1037 -0.65 0.54 -23.69
CA TYR A 1037 -0.06 1.60 -24.51
C TYR A 1037 -0.59 2.98 -24.10
N PHE A 1038 -1.87 3.11 -23.73
CA PHE A 1038 -2.39 4.35 -23.19
C PHE A 1038 -1.68 4.72 -21.88
N VAL A 1039 -1.56 3.76 -20.96
CA VAL A 1039 -0.83 3.96 -19.70
C VAL A 1039 0.63 4.32 -19.99
N SER A 1040 1.29 3.59 -20.89
CA SER A 1040 2.67 3.86 -21.31
C SER A 1040 2.86 5.29 -21.79
N PHE A 1041 1.98 5.78 -22.66
CA PHE A 1041 2.08 7.11 -23.23
C PHE A 1041 1.86 8.23 -22.22
N VAL A 1042 1.22 7.94 -21.08
CA VAL A 1042 1.14 8.87 -19.96
C VAL A 1042 2.41 8.80 -19.11
N ILE A 1043 2.75 7.60 -18.62
CA ILE A 1043 3.81 7.44 -17.61
C ILE A 1043 5.21 7.60 -18.19
N GLN A 1044 5.42 7.38 -19.49
CA GLN A 1044 6.72 7.61 -20.13
C GLN A 1044 7.20 9.06 -19.96
N PHE A 1045 6.30 10.04 -19.98
CA PHE A 1045 6.68 11.44 -19.73
C PHE A 1045 6.97 11.72 -18.26
N GLN A 1046 6.31 11.02 -17.33
CA GLN A 1046 6.64 11.08 -15.91
C GLN A 1046 8.05 10.52 -15.66
N PHE A 1047 8.36 9.36 -16.25
CA PHE A 1047 9.68 8.76 -16.18
C PHE A 1047 10.73 9.64 -16.84
N HIS A 1048 10.46 10.14 -18.04
CA HIS A 1048 11.37 11.02 -18.76
C HIS A 1048 11.71 12.26 -17.92
N LYS A 1049 10.71 12.95 -17.36
CA LYS A 1049 10.94 14.08 -16.45
C LYS A 1049 11.85 13.74 -15.27
N ALA A 1050 11.55 12.66 -14.55
CA ALA A 1050 12.34 12.26 -13.39
C ALA A 1050 13.78 11.86 -13.77
N LEU A 1051 13.97 11.19 -14.90
CA LEU A 1051 15.29 10.82 -15.41
C LEU A 1051 16.09 12.03 -15.89
N CYS A 1052 15.43 13.03 -16.48
CA CYS A 1052 16.03 14.30 -16.87
C CYS A 1052 16.50 15.10 -15.65
N GLU A 1053 15.68 15.15 -14.60
CA GLU A 1053 16.07 15.76 -13.32
C GLU A 1053 17.26 15.02 -12.70
N ALA A 1054 17.26 13.68 -12.72
CA ALA A 1054 18.38 12.87 -12.25
C ALA A 1054 19.66 13.06 -13.10
N ALA A 1055 19.52 13.34 -14.39
CA ALA A 1055 20.61 13.69 -15.29
C ALA A 1055 21.12 15.13 -15.12
N GLY A 1056 20.43 15.96 -14.32
CA GLY A 1056 20.77 17.37 -14.12
C GLY A 1056 20.45 18.25 -15.32
N HIS A 1057 19.46 17.87 -16.13
CA HIS A 1057 18.99 18.67 -17.25
C HIS A 1057 18.38 20.00 -16.76
N THR A 1058 18.64 21.07 -17.50
CA THR A 1058 18.06 22.39 -17.26
C THR A 1058 17.47 22.93 -18.55
N GLY A 1059 16.26 23.50 -18.50
CA GLY A 1059 15.55 24.03 -19.66
C GLY A 1059 14.30 23.22 -20.00
N PRO A 1060 13.71 23.43 -21.19
CA PRO A 1060 12.49 22.74 -21.59
C PRO A 1060 12.67 21.22 -21.61
N LEU A 1061 11.65 20.49 -21.15
CA LEU A 1061 11.70 19.04 -21.00
C LEU A 1061 11.96 18.33 -22.35
N HIS A 1062 11.39 18.81 -23.45
CA HIS A 1062 11.56 18.22 -24.79
C HIS A 1062 12.98 18.35 -25.37
N ASN A 1063 13.86 19.13 -24.75
CA ASN A 1063 15.28 19.22 -25.11
C ASN A 1063 16.17 18.27 -24.30
N CYS A 1064 15.59 17.49 -23.40
CA CYS A 1064 16.34 16.59 -22.54
C CYS A 1064 16.86 15.37 -23.31
N ASP A 1065 18.16 15.10 -23.15
CA ASP A 1065 18.79 13.86 -23.57
C ASP A 1065 19.49 13.24 -22.35
N ILE A 1066 19.07 12.04 -21.95
CA ILE A 1066 19.63 11.32 -20.80
C ILE A 1066 20.89 10.50 -21.15
N TYR A 1067 21.33 10.49 -22.41
CA TYR A 1067 22.53 9.79 -22.86
C TYR A 1067 23.74 10.06 -21.94
N GLU A 1068 24.51 9.01 -21.63
CA GLU A 1068 25.66 9.03 -20.70
C GLU A 1068 25.33 9.31 -19.21
N SER A 1069 24.06 9.55 -18.83
CA SER A 1069 23.69 9.78 -17.44
C SER A 1069 23.63 8.48 -16.64
N LYS A 1070 24.71 8.19 -15.91
CA LYS A 1070 24.78 7.04 -14.98
C LYS A 1070 23.78 7.13 -13.82
N LYS A 1071 23.40 8.35 -13.42
CA LYS A 1071 22.40 8.57 -12.37
C LYS A 1071 21.00 8.16 -12.83
N ALA A 1072 20.62 8.59 -14.03
CA ALA A 1072 19.36 8.19 -14.66
C ALA A 1072 19.33 6.67 -14.90
N GLY A 1073 20.41 6.10 -15.42
CA GLY A 1073 20.51 4.65 -15.63
C GLY A 1073 20.43 3.82 -14.35
N LYS A 1074 21.07 4.26 -13.25
CA LYS A 1074 20.93 3.58 -11.95
C LYS A 1074 19.48 3.58 -11.47
N LEU A 1075 18.81 4.74 -11.52
CA LEU A 1075 17.41 4.88 -11.12
C LEU A 1075 16.51 3.93 -11.93
N LEU A 1076 16.64 3.97 -13.27
CA LEU A 1076 15.88 3.11 -14.17
C LEU A 1076 16.13 1.63 -13.91
N GLY A 1077 17.41 1.24 -13.78
CA GLY A 1077 17.81 -0.14 -13.52
C GLY A 1077 17.30 -0.68 -12.19
N ASP A 1078 17.34 0.11 -11.12
CA ASP A 1078 16.87 -0.32 -9.80
C ASP A 1078 15.35 -0.54 -9.77
N VAL A 1079 14.57 0.29 -10.47
CA VAL A 1079 13.12 0.12 -10.63
C VAL A 1079 12.81 -1.14 -11.45
N MET A 1080 13.52 -1.36 -12.57
CA MET A 1080 13.32 -2.55 -13.41
C MET A 1080 13.61 -3.87 -12.67
N LYS A 1081 14.56 -3.89 -11.72
CA LYS A 1081 14.88 -5.11 -10.93
C LYS A 1081 13.72 -5.60 -10.07
N LEU A 1082 12.77 -4.73 -9.72
CA LEU A 1082 11.60 -5.12 -8.93
C LEU A 1082 10.69 -6.07 -9.70
N GLY A 1083 10.64 -5.93 -11.04
CA GLY A 1083 9.65 -6.63 -11.86
C GLY A 1083 8.23 -6.44 -11.31
N TYR A 1084 7.49 -7.53 -11.14
CA TYR A 1084 6.15 -7.55 -10.55
C TYR A 1084 6.13 -7.89 -9.04
N SER A 1085 7.28 -7.82 -8.35
CA SER A 1085 7.37 -8.22 -6.91
C SER A 1085 6.67 -7.25 -5.95
N LYS A 1086 6.43 -6.01 -6.38
CA LYS A 1086 5.80 -4.93 -5.60
C LYS A 1086 4.58 -4.35 -6.34
N PRO A 1087 3.61 -3.78 -5.61
CA PRO A 1087 2.56 -2.96 -6.22
C PRO A 1087 3.18 -1.85 -7.09
N TRP A 1088 2.60 -1.60 -8.26
CA TRP A 1088 3.12 -0.61 -9.20
C TRP A 1088 3.23 0.83 -8.64
N PRO A 1089 2.41 1.30 -7.66
CA PRO A 1089 2.60 2.63 -7.08
C PRO A 1089 3.93 2.77 -6.31
N GLU A 1090 4.43 1.69 -5.70
CA GLU A 1090 5.76 1.70 -5.06
C GLU A 1090 6.88 1.85 -6.10
N ALA A 1091 6.76 1.18 -7.25
CA ALA A 1091 7.70 1.34 -8.37
C ALA A 1091 7.61 2.74 -9.00
N MET A 1092 6.41 3.32 -9.09
CA MET A 1092 6.17 4.69 -9.56
C MET A 1092 6.82 5.73 -8.62
N ALA A 1093 6.64 5.56 -7.30
CA ALA A 1093 7.24 6.44 -6.30
C ALA A 1093 8.76 6.34 -6.29
N MET A 1094 9.32 5.15 -6.51
CA MET A 1094 10.77 4.97 -6.59
C MET A 1094 11.41 5.76 -7.74
N ILE A 1095 10.75 5.84 -8.91
CA ILE A 1095 11.30 6.57 -10.07
C ILE A 1095 10.90 8.05 -10.09
N THR A 1096 9.65 8.39 -9.73
CA THR A 1096 9.12 9.76 -9.89
C THR A 1096 9.02 10.56 -8.59
N GLY A 1097 9.18 9.92 -7.43
CA GLY A 1097 8.93 10.54 -6.13
C GLY A 1097 7.46 10.59 -5.70
N GLN A 1098 6.52 10.11 -6.51
CA GLN A 1098 5.09 10.06 -6.20
C GLN A 1098 4.44 8.74 -6.68
N PRO A 1099 3.35 8.24 -6.06
CA PRO A 1099 2.74 6.97 -6.43
C PRO A 1099 1.75 7.02 -7.60
N GLU A 1100 1.28 8.19 -8.04
CA GLU A 1100 0.18 8.31 -9.00
C GLU A 1100 0.60 8.47 -10.48
N MET A 1101 -0.28 8.00 -11.38
CA MET A 1101 -0.23 8.34 -12.79
C MET A 1101 -0.72 9.78 -13.02
N SER A 1102 0.01 10.56 -13.82
CA SER A 1102 -0.29 11.97 -14.07
C SER A 1102 0.10 12.38 -15.49
N VAL A 1103 -0.79 13.15 -16.14
CA VAL A 1103 -0.54 13.72 -17.47
C VAL A 1103 0.28 15.01 -17.43
N GLN A 1104 0.55 15.56 -16.24
CA GLN A 1104 1.21 16.87 -16.11
C GLN A 1104 2.58 16.92 -16.81
N PRO A 1105 3.49 15.93 -16.66
CA PRO A 1105 4.77 15.97 -17.39
C PRO A 1105 4.63 15.88 -18.91
N LEU A 1106 3.59 15.19 -19.41
CA LEU A 1106 3.27 15.17 -20.84
C LEU A 1106 2.81 16.55 -21.31
N MET A 1107 1.92 17.21 -20.57
CA MET A 1107 1.47 18.58 -20.90
C MET A 1107 2.62 19.58 -20.86
N GLU A 1108 3.53 19.46 -19.89
CA GLU A 1108 4.74 20.27 -19.77
C GLU A 1108 5.67 20.08 -20.99
N TYR A 1109 5.88 18.84 -21.44
CA TYR A 1109 6.67 18.53 -22.63
C TYR A 1109 6.14 19.27 -23.87
N PHE A 1110 4.81 19.23 -24.08
CA PHE A 1110 4.15 19.82 -25.25
C PHE A 1110 3.70 21.27 -25.07
N GLN A 1111 4.01 21.93 -23.95
CA GLN A 1111 3.54 23.28 -23.65
C GLN A 1111 3.79 24.31 -24.78
N PRO A 1112 4.97 24.34 -25.44
CA PRO A 1112 5.18 25.27 -26.55
C PRO A 1112 4.26 24.99 -27.75
N LEU A 1113 4.00 23.71 -28.05
CA LEU A 1113 3.12 23.32 -29.14
C LEU A 1113 1.64 23.60 -28.80
N ILE A 1114 1.22 23.39 -27.56
CA ILE A 1114 -0.13 23.72 -27.08
C ILE A 1114 -0.40 25.21 -27.35
N THR A 1115 0.48 26.08 -26.87
CA THR A 1115 0.33 27.54 -27.04
C THR A 1115 0.32 27.94 -28.51
N TRP A 1116 1.17 27.30 -29.33
CA TRP A 1116 1.21 27.55 -30.77
C TRP A 1116 -0.10 27.11 -31.47
N LEU A 1117 -0.58 25.90 -31.20
CA LEU A 1117 -1.82 25.35 -31.79
C LEU A 1117 -3.04 26.20 -31.43
N GLU A 1118 -3.17 26.61 -30.17
CA GLU A 1118 -4.27 27.46 -29.71
C GLU A 1118 -4.29 28.81 -30.45
N GLN A 1119 -3.13 29.44 -30.59
CA GLN A 1119 -3.01 30.70 -31.30
C GLN A 1119 -3.30 30.53 -32.80
N GLU A 1120 -2.79 29.47 -33.40
CA GLU A 1120 -2.93 29.20 -34.83
C GLU A 1120 -4.37 28.81 -35.20
N ASN A 1121 -5.04 27.98 -34.39
CA ASN A 1121 -6.46 27.66 -34.57
C ASN A 1121 -7.34 28.90 -34.40
N LYS A 1122 -7.03 29.75 -33.40
CA LYS A 1122 -7.75 31.00 -33.18
C LYS A 1122 -7.57 32.00 -34.32
N ASN A 1123 -6.36 32.15 -34.86
CA ASN A 1123 -6.07 33.03 -35.99
C ASN A 1123 -6.86 32.68 -37.25
N ASN A 1124 -7.15 31.40 -37.45
CA ASN A 1124 -7.89 30.90 -38.61
C ASN A 1124 -9.40 30.78 -38.35
N GLY A 1125 -9.87 31.10 -37.13
CA GLY A 1125 -11.28 30.99 -36.76
C GLY A 1125 -11.79 29.55 -36.74
N ASP A 1126 -10.92 28.59 -36.45
CA ASP A 1126 -11.28 27.18 -36.44
C ASP A 1126 -12.19 26.83 -35.26
N ILE A 1127 -13.07 25.84 -35.47
CA ILE A 1127 -13.96 25.32 -34.44
C ILE A 1127 -13.34 24.05 -33.87
N LEU A 1128 -13.05 24.07 -32.56
CA LEU A 1128 -12.51 22.90 -31.87
C LEU A 1128 -13.53 21.75 -31.84
N GLY A 1129 -13.02 20.54 -32.03
CA GLY A 1129 -13.84 19.32 -32.07
C GLY A 1129 -14.73 19.24 -33.31
N TRP A 1130 -15.72 18.36 -33.27
CA TRP A 1130 -16.56 18.00 -34.42
C TRP A 1130 -18.06 18.14 -34.07
N PRO A 1131 -18.58 19.37 -33.88
CA PRO A 1131 -19.99 19.58 -33.55
C PRO A 1131 -20.94 19.05 -34.64
N GLU A 1132 -20.50 19.00 -35.89
CA GLU A 1132 -21.22 18.34 -36.99
C GLU A 1132 -20.84 16.85 -37.06
N TYR A 1133 -21.02 16.13 -35.94
CA TYR A 1133 -20.55 14.75 -35.75
C TYR A 1133 -21.21 13.71 -36.68
N SER A 1134 -22.37 14.02 -37.26
CA SER A 1134 -23.09 13.15 -38.21
C SER A 1134 -22.60 13.27 -39.65
N TRP A 1135 -21.64 14.16 -39.92
CA TRP A 1135 -21.10 14.35 -41.27
C TRP A 1135 -20.30 13.13 -41.74
N MET A 1136 -20.49 12.76 -43.02
CA MET A 1136 -19.83 11.65 -43.70
C MET A 1136 -19.44 12.08 -45.13
N PRO A 1137 -18.34 11.56 -45.71
CA PRO A 1137 -18.00 11.81 -47.12
C PRO A 1137 -19.09 11.30 -48.08
N SER A 1138 -19.51 12.12 -49.05
CA SER A 1138 -20.54 11.72 -50.04
C SER A 1138 -19.99 10.68 -51.03
N THR A 1139 -20.69 9.56 -51.21
CA THR A 1139 -20.27 8.43 -52.06
C THR A 1139 -20.87 8.43 -53.47
N THR A 1140 -21.82 9.31 -53.81
CA THR A 1140 -22.44 9.40 -55.15
C THR A 1140 -23.13 10.75 -55.34
N GLU A 1141 -23.11 11.32 -56.55
CA GLU A 1141 -24.08 12.35 -56.95
C GLU A 1141 -25.49 11.79 -56.70
N SER A 1142 -26.19 12.31 -55.69
CA SER A 1142 -27.58 11.92 -55.49
C SER A 1142 -28.41 12.57 -56.59
N ASP A 1143 -28.90 11.77 -57.53
CA ASP A 1143 -30.08 12.11 -58.34
C ASP A 1143 -31.32 12.17 -57.43
N SER A 1144 -31.33 13.12 -56.49
CA SER A 1144 -32.49 13.40 -55.66
C SER A 1144 -33.52 14.12 -56.52
N VAL A 1145 -34.75 13.60 -56.55
CA VAL A 1145 -35.88 14.24 -57.21
C VAL A 1145 -36.77 14.91 -56.16
N ASP A 1146 -37.26 16.11 -56.46
CA ASP A 1146 -38.23 16.81 -55.61
C ASP A 1146 -39.60 16.12 -55.72
N PHE A 1147 -40.06 15.53 -54.62
CA PHE A 1147 -41.38 14.95 -54.48
C PHE A 1147 -42.12 15.61 -53.32
N LEU A 1148 -43.11 16.46 -53.64
CA LEU A 1148 -43.90 17.24 -52.67
C LEU A 1148 -43.06 18.15 -51.76
N GLY A 1149 -41.98 18.76 -52.29
CA GLY A 1149 -41.12 19.68 -51.54
C GLY A 1149 -40.08 18.99 -50.68
N LEU A 1150 -39.88 17.67 -50.85
CA LEU A 1150 -38.87 16.87 -50.19
C LEU A 1150 -37.93 16.27 -51.23
N ASN A 1151 -36.61 16.46 -51.06
CA ASN A 1151 -35.59 15.80 -51.86
C ASN A 1151 -35.44 14.36 -51.39
N ILE A 1152 -35.96 13.42 -52.19
CA ILE A 1152 -35.92 11.99 -51.86
C ILE A 1152 -35.35 11.18 -53.03
N ASP A 1153 -34.92 9.95 -52.72
CA ASP A 1153 -34.49 8.96 -53.69
C ASP A 1153 -35.61 8.65 -54.71
N GLN A 1154 -35.24 8.35 -55.96
CA GLN A 1154 -36.18 8.13 -57.06
C GLN A 1154 -37.06 6.88 -56.85
N ALA A 1155 -36.54 5.82 -56.21
CA ALA A 1155 -37.34 4.65 -55.88
C ALA A 1155 -38.36 4.96 -54.77
N ALA A 1156 -37.97 5.76 -53.78
CA ALA A 1156 -38.85 6.27 -52.72
C ALA A 1156 -39.93 7.21 -53.28
N ALA A 1157 -39.60 8.07 -54.24
CA ALA A 1157 -40.57 8.90 -54.94
C ALA A 1157 -41.59 8.06 -55.73
N THR A 1158 -41.14 6.99 -56.37
CA THR A 1158 -42.01 6.05 -57.11
C THR A 1158 -42.94 5.30 -56.14
N ALA A 1159 -42.43 4.83 -55.00
CA ALA A 1159 -43.24 4.21 -53.95
C ALA A 1159 -44.26 5.20 -53.37
N GLY A 1160 -43.84 6.45 -53.12
CA GLY A 1160 -44.71 7.54 -52.66
C GLY A 1160 -45.85 7.84 -53.64
N GLN A 1161 -45.58 7.84 -54.96
CA GLN A 1161 -46.61 7.98 -55.99
C GLN A 1161 -47.65 6.85 -55.95
N TRP A 1162 -47.21 5.60 -55.78
CA TRP A 1162 -48.13 4.46 -55.63
C TRP A 1162 -48.97 4.54 -54.35
N VAL A 1163 -48.38 4.97 -53.24
CA VAL A 1163 -49.11 5.17 -51.98
C VAL A 1163 -50.14 6.30 -52.11
N LEU A 1164 -49.79 7.41 -52.75
CA LEU A 1164 -50.73 8.51 -53.01
C LEU A 1164 -51.85 8.10 -53.98
N LEU A 1165 -51.54 7.27 -54.99
CA LEU A 1165 -52.55 6.71 -55.89
C LEU A 1165 -53.53 5.80 -55.13
N VAL A 1166 -53.02 4.91 -54.27
CA VAL A 1166 -53.85 4.02 -53.44
C VAL A 1166 -54.69 4.84 -52.47
N LEU A 1167 -54.10 5.82 -51.77
CA LEU A 1167 -54.84 6.73 -50.89
C LEU A 1167 -55.90 7.53 -51.64
N GLY A 1168 -55.59 8.01 -52.85
CA GLY A 1168 -56.53 8.70 -53.73
C GLY A 1168 -57.71 7.82 -54.16
N ILE A 1169 -57.44 6.55 -54.53
CA ILE A 1169 -58.48 5.57 -54.86
C ILE A 1169 -59.34 5.25 -53.62
N VAL A 1170 -58.73 5.07 -52.45
CA VAL A 1170 -59.46 4.83 -51.20
C VAL A 1170 -60.33 6.03 -50.83
N LEU A 1171 -59.83 7.26 -50.98
CA LEU A 1171 -60.61 8.48 -50.74
C LEU A 1171 -61.75 8.64 -51.74
N LEU A 1172 -61.52 8.31 -53.02
CA LEU A 1172 -62.56 8.31 -54.06
C LEU A 1172 -63.66 7.27 -53.74
N LEU A 1173 -63.28 6.06 -53.35
CA LEU A 1173 -64.23 5.03 -52.94
C LEU A 1173 -64.99 5.41 -51.66
N ALA A 1174 -64.30 6.03 -50.68
CA ALA A 1174 -64.91 6.51 -49.45
C ALA A 1174 -65.89 7.66 -49.71
N THR A 1175 -65.57 8.59 -50.61
CA THR A 1175 -66.44 9.70 -51.02
C THR A 1175 -67.63 9.21 -51.84
N ILE A 1176 -67.45 8.25 -52.76
CA ILE A 1176 -68.55 7.58 -53.46
C ILE A 1176 -69.45 6.85 -52.47
N PHE A 1177 -68.88 6.14 -51.49
CA PHE A 1177 -69.63 5.44 -50.45
C PHE A 1177 -70.39 6.41 -49.54
N LEU A 1178 -69.79 7.53 -49.14
CA LEU A 1178 -70.43 8.58 -48.36
C LEU A 1178 -71.53 9.29 -49.16
N ALA A 1179 -71.32 9.57 -50.45
CA ALA A 1179 -72.32 10.12 -51.34
C ALA A 1179 -73.49 9.13 -51.55
N TYR A 1180 -73.20 7.84 -51.71
CA TYR A 1180 -74.22 6.78 -51.77
C TYR A 1180 -74.99 6.68 -50.45
N LYS A 1181 -74.32 6.71 -49.29
CA LYS A 1181 -74.93 6.65 -47.97
C LYS A 1181 -75.76 7.89 -47.68
N TYR A 1182 -75.33 9.08 -48.10
CA TYR A 1182 -76.09 10.33 -48.00
C TYR A 1182 -77.32 10.31 -48.92
N ARG A 1183 -77.18 9.83 -50.16
CA ARG A 1183 -78.31 9.70 -51.11
C ARG A 1183 -79.32 8.63 -50.66
N ARG A 1184 -78.85 7.52 -50.09
CA ARG A 1184 -79.67 6.46 -49.48
C ARG A 1184 -80.36 6.94 -48.19
N SER A 1185 -79.67 7.70 -47.34
CA SER A 1185 -80.24 8.33 -46.14
C SER A 1185 -81.32 9.36 -46.46
N ARG A 1186 -81.21 10.06 -47.60
CA ARG A 1186 -82.27 10.97 -48.10
C ARG A 1186 -83.44 10.25 -48.76
N HIS A 1187 -83.24 9.03 -49.25
CA HIS A 1187 -84.28 8.23 -49.91
C HIS A 1187 -85.09 7.35 -48.93
N LEU A 1188 -84.55 7.06 -47.74
CA LEU A 1188 -85.17 6.19 -46.72
C LEU A 1188 -85.94 6.94 -45.60
N GLN A 1189 -86.09 8.27 -45.69
CA GLN A 1189 -87.09 9.01 -44.90
C GLN A 1189 -88.53 8.87 -45.45
N ASN A 1190 -88.72 8.09 -46.51
CA ASN A 1190 -90.04 7.64 -46.96
C ASN A 1190 -90.12 6.11 -46.82
N LYS A 1191 -91.05 5.68 -45.95
CA LYS A 1191 -91.58 4.31 -45.73
C LYS A 1191 -90.86 3.41 -44.71
N SER A 1192 -91.42 3.44 -43.48
CA SER A 1192 -92.31 2.40 -42.96
C SER A 1192 -91.86 0.92 -42.97
N ILE A 1193 -91.85 0.37 -41.75
CA ILE A 1193 -92.24 -1.01 -41.37
C ILE A 1193 -91.18 -2.13 -41.44
N SER A 1194 -90.86 -2.57 -40.21
CA SER A 1194 -90.71 -3.94 -39.70
C SER A 1194 -89.46 -4.79 -39.94
N GLN A 1195 -89.12 -5.47 -38.83
CA GLN A 1195 -88.45 -6.76 -38.66
C GLN A 1195 -86.92 -6.78 -38.87
N VAL A 1196 -86.10 -6.96 -37.82
CA VAL A 1196 -85.95 -8.08 -36.85
C VAL A 1196 -84.97 -9.16 -37.38
N GLU A 1197 -84.02 -9.49 -36.49
CA GLU A 1197 -83.24 -10.73 -36.33
C GLU A 1197 -81.82 -10.91 -36.94
N LEU A 1198 -80.88 -11.01 -35.98
CA LEU A 1198 -79.82 -12.01 -35.81
C LEU A 1198 -78.62 -12.05 -36.78
N LYS A 1199 -77.53 -11.39 -36.39
CA LYS A 1199 -76.34 -12.06 -35.81
C LYS A 1199 -75.44 -11.05 -35.10
#